data_AF-A0A6L7UVC0-F1
#
_entry.id   AF-A0A6L7UVC0-F1
#
_cell.length_a   1.000
_cell.length_b   1.000
_cell.length_c   1.000
_cell.angle_alpha   90.00
_cell.angle_beta   90.00
_cell.angle_gamma   90.00
#
_symmetry.space_group_name_H-M   'P 1'
#
loop_
_entity.id
_entity.type
_entity.pdbx_description
1 polymer ?
#
loop_
_entity_poly.entity_id
_entity_poly.type
_entity_poly.pdbx_seq_one_letter_code
_entity_poly.pdbx_strand_id
1 'polypeptide(L)'
;MTWIQRYPLPPPSGGGRCPVGTEGGAPRRRSSGAPLCLRHLPPLARGEKKSTRTPYALQSAYAERMNATVVDHVGGLAWSEDPRGIELNALRIDFEGASPHSVSLPRRGPIRLTEFAEADALSTVRDDLLEAERSLGGPSVLRWRADGLGGAVTNEARLIDEPLPWGGGPGRGLPQTPNRLDRWSRANAGEIMPNVMTPLSWSVIADPLDRGFHVPWGDWTEGRRFVAMYDGYVYFNIGLMLELIQQRFGLTGAHFLEAVGGPEAAAVEQNGDSNRATRIRWTKLVRQVPYLLRWLRDQDTLPKRWPQERAIAEAERDRLKALDLSELSDRDILRELTRSSAESERQVIFLMRAQSAVYAAAQGLLWAIDRWLGIEKRNLVLSVLQGVPGIRTQDGNLALRRIAERASRESDAVDFVRTRRAEEIWPSLHGADLPASLVWLRQDLDEFIDEYGHRAAGELEIAEPRWAEQPELILDTFREYVLNPEQGTADETVARQRQVRIDAEQQIKDDLFRHPLGYLRWPLFRAQIHQARRLQPLRENPKFTLLELSQQQRTLWKTLTARWIDAGLLSQDDDIYYLLFEEMATLARRSEDPVVGARMRSRIRRRRAQFAEWRQTPAPPLRDPRGEVIGLRSVSVDAVVHEGEATESNDAAESDGPSALRGIAASAGVAEGVAHVADSPAVGREIQSGQILVARFTDPGWTPIFPLAAAVVTEIGGVLSHGAIVAREFGIPAVVNVQKATEIIRSGDTLRVDGSNGEVTILDRA
;
A
#
# COMPACT_ATOMS: atom_id res chain seq x y z
N MET A 1 -7.29 23.15 -10.92
CA MET A 1 -6.97 23.74 -12.25
C MET A 1 -6.04 22.78 -12.98
N THR A 2 -6.10 22.71 -14.31
CA THR A 2 -5.43 21.68 -15.13
C THR A 2 -4.15 22.19 -15.81
N TRP A 3 -3.01 21.53 -15.55
CA TRP A 3 -1.72 21.82 -16.20
C TRP A 3 -0.87 20.55 -16.42
N ILE A 4 -1.25 19.72 -17.38
CA ILE A 4 -0.31 18.86 -18.12
C ILE A 4 -0.69 18.95 -19.61
N GLN A 5 0.21 19.49 -20.43
CA GLN A 5 0.05 19.48 -21.89
C GLN A 5 0.54 18.15 -22.48
N ARG A 6 -0.14 17.68 -23.52
CA ARG A 6 0.27 16.47 -24.26
C ARG A 6 1.44 16.80 -25.18
N TYR A 7 2.57 16.11 -25.01
CA TYR A 7 3.59 15.98 -26.05
C TYR A 7 3.55 14.55 -26.63
N PRO A 8 3.40 14.37 -27.95
CA PRO A 8 3.56 13.07 -28.58
C PRO A 8 5.04 12.71 -28.72
N LEU A 9 5.40 11.45 -28.46
CA LEU A 9 6.73 10.92 -28.72
C LEU A 9 6.97 10.77 -30.24
N PRO A 10 8.18 11.05 -30.75
CA PRO A 10 8.53 10.78 -32.14
C PRO A 10 8.73 9.26 -32.38
N PRO A 11 8.44 8.74 -33.59
CA PRO A 11 8.75 7.36 -33.94
C PRO A 11 10.26 7.15 -34.16
N PRO A 12 10.77 5.91 -33.99
CA PRO A 12 12.20 5.61 -34.15
C PRO A 12 12.65 5.73 -35.61
N SER A 13 13.77 6.41 -35.83
CA SER A 13 14.37 6.59 -37.15
C SER A 13 15.20 5.35 -37.58
N GLY A 14 14.66 4.55 -38.50
CA GLY A 14 15.43 3.51 -39.18
C GLY A 14 16.49 4.11 -40.12
N GLY A 15 17.72 3.56 -40.11
CA GLY A 15 18.82 4.06 -40.93
C GLY A 15 18.66 3.73 -42.42
N GLY A 16 18.84 4.72 -43.31
CA GLY A 16 18.66 4.58 -44.76
C GLY A 16 19.46 5.59 -45.58
N ARG A 17 20.65 5.15 -46.02
CA ARG A 17 21.62 5.77 -46.96
C ARG A 17 21.15 7.00 -47.78
N CYS A 18 21.93 8.08 -47.74
CA CYS A 18 21.94 9.10 -48.81
C CYS A 18 22.42 8.51 -50.15
N PRO A 19 22.05 9.13 -51.28
CA PRO A 19 23.09 9.82 -52.05
C PRO A 19 22.71 11.20 -52.62
N VAL A 20 23.78 11.97 -52.87
CA VAL A 20 23.98 13.23 -53.62
C VAL A 20 23.04 13.50 -54.81
N GLY A 21 22.61 14.76 -55.02
CA GLY A 21 22.01 15.19 -56.31
C GLY A 21 21.42 16.63 -56.41
N THR A 22 22.27 17.61 -56.73
CA THR A 22 22.01 18.87 -57.50
C THR A 22 20.65 19.63 -57.47
N GLU A 23 20.73 20.90 -57.04
CA GLU A 23 20.21 22.14 -57.69
C GLU A 23 18.81 22.23 -58.36
N GLY A 24 18.08 23.30 -58.00
CA GLY A 24 17.56 24.25 -59.01
C GLY A 24 16.04 24.36 -59.26
N GLY A 25 15.52 25.59 -59.17
CA GLY A 25 14.42 26.06 -60.04
C GLY A 25 12.96 25.95 -59.54
N ALA A 26 12.31 27.11 -59.38
CA ALA A 26 10.86 27.28 -59.58
C ALA A 26 10.64 27.98 -60.94
N PRO A 27 9.53 27.79 -61.69
CA PRO A 27 8.28 28.49 -61.32
C PRO A 27 6.90 27.95 -61.84
N ARG A 28 5.83 28.37 -61.14
CA ARG A 28 4.49 28.81 -61.65
C ARG A 28 3.54 27.90 -62.48
N ARG A 29 2.36 27.66 -61.84
CA ARG A 29 0.96 28.00 -62.28
C ARG A 29 0.06 27.00 -63.05
N ARG A 30 -1.16 26.83 -62.47
CA ARG A 30 -2.50 26.56 -63.09
C ARG A 30 -2.67 25.18 -63.76
N SER A 31 -3.86 24.56 -63.84
CA SER A 31 -5.16 24.62 -63.10
C SER A 31 -5.97 23.34 -63.52
N SER A 32 -7.25 23.06 -63.23
CA SER A 32 -8.41 23.77 -62.63
C SER A 32 -9.54 22.75 -62.34
N GLY A 33 -10.37 22.92 -61.30
CA GLY A 33 -11.58 22.09 -61.07
C GLY A 33 -12.28 22.33 -59.73
N ALA A 34 -13.57 22.68 -59.77
CA ALA A 34 -14.49 22.75 -58.62
C ALA A 34 -15.57 21.64 -58.77
N PRO A 35 -16.53 21.39 -57.83
CA PRO A 35 -17.40 22.36 -57.17
C PRO A 35 -17.49 22.09 -55.63
N LEU A 36 -18.46 22.53 -54.80
CA LEU A 36 -19.72 23.32 -54.92
C LEU A 36 -19.94 24.06 -53.57
N CYS A 37 -21.10 24.71 -53.37
CA CYS A 37 -21.60 25.27 -52.10
C CYS A 37 -23.13 25.04 -52.03
N LEU A 38 -23.84 25.07 -50.90
CA LEU A 38 -24.40 26.31 -50.33
C LEU A 38 -25.26 26.02 -49.08
N ARG A 39 -25.16 26.93 -48.09
CA ARG A 39 -26.20 27.49 -47.19
C ARG A 39 -27.50 26.70 -46.90
N HIS A 40 -27.91 26.72 -45.63
CA HIS A 40 -29.06 27.56 -45.23
C HIS A 40 -28.97 28.10 -43.78
N LEU A 41 -29.40 29.35 -43.62
CA LEU A 41 -29.76 30.14 -42.42
C LEU A 41 -31.13 30.78 -42.77
N PRO A 42 -32.00 31.26 -41.84
CA PRO A 42 -31.71 32.43 -40.96
C PRO A 42 -32.45 32.37 -39.57
N PRO A 43 -33.04 33.44 -38.95
CA PRO A 43 -32.51 33.89 -37.65
C PRO A 43 -33.52 34.25 -36.52
N LEU A 44 -32.95 34.60 -35.35
CA LEU A 44 -33.43 35.58 -34.34
C LEU A 44 -34.92 35.63 -33.91
N ALA A 45 -35.14 35.41 -32.61
CA ALA A 45 -36.20 36.06 -31.84
C ALA A 45 -35.65 36.58 -30.48
N ARG A 46 -36.12 37.74 -30.02
CA ARG A 46 -35.85 38.24 -28.66
C ARG A 46 -36.97 37.77 -27.72
N GLY A 47 -36.62 37.27 -26.54
CA GLY A 47 -37.58 36.77 -25.52
C GLY A 47 -37.17 37.22 -24.12
N GLU A 48 -38.16 37.69 -23.35
CA GLU A 48 -38.05 38.54 -22.17
C GLU A 48 -37.23 38.02 -20.95
N LYS A 49 -36.80 38.98 -20.11
CA LYS A 49 -36.27 38.71 -18.76
C LYS A 49 -37.39 38.18 -17.85
N LYS A 50 -37.13 37.10 -17.10
CA LYS A 50 -37.74 36.88 -15.77
C LYS A 50 -36.65 36.61 -14.74
N SER A 51 -36.55 37.47 -13.72
CA SER A 51 -35.56 37.34 -12.66
C SER A 51 -36.10 36.51 -11.50
N THR A 52 -35.50 35.35 -11.26
CA THR A 52 -35.61 34.66 -9.96
C THR A 52 -34.59 35.26 -8.99
N ARG A 53 -35.04 36.18 -8.14
CA ARG A 53 -34.23 36.74 -7.04
C ARG A 53 -34.01 35.66 -5.96
N THR A 54 -32.83 35.04 -5.93
CA THR A 54 -32.24 34.54 -4.67
C THR A 54 -31.65 35.73 -3.90
N PRO A 55 -31.61 35.69 -2.55
CA PRO A 55 -31.60 36.93 -1.75
C PRO A 55 -30.22 37.59 -1.60
N TYR A 56 -30.25 38.92 -1.48
CA TYR A 56 -29.10 39.81 -1.22
C TYR A 56 -28.31 39.47 0.06
N ALA A 57 -28.90 38.70 0.98
CA ALA A 57 -28.34 38.37 2.29
C ALA A 57 -26.97 37.69 2.24
N LEU A 58 -26.66 36.87 1.22
CA LEU A 58 -25.37 36.18 1.13
C LEU A 58 -24.20 37.08 0.71
N GLN A 59 -24.45 38.16 -0.05
CA GLN A 59 -23.42 39.16 -0.31
C GLN A 59 -23.30 40.16 0.84
N SER A 60 -24.41 40.49 1.52
CA SER A 60 -24.39 41.26 2.76
C SER A 60 -23.52 40.58 3.82
N ALA A 61 -23.80 39.31 4.15
CA ALA A 61 -23.04 38.56 5.16
C ALA A 61 -21.56 38.31 4.81
N TYR A 62 -21.17 38.43 3.53
CA TYR A 62 -19.77 38.37 3.11
C TYR A 62 -19.07 39.73 3.21
N ALA A 63 -19.77 40.82 2.88
CA ALA A 63 -19.27 42.19 3.04
C ALA A 63 -19.22 42.62 4.51
N GLU A 64 -20.24 42.28 5.31
CA GLU A 64 -20.30 42.56 6.75
C GLU A 64 -19.21 41.82 7.54
N ARG A 65 -18.79 40.63 7.07
CA ARG A 65 -17.62 39.92 7.60
C ARG A 65 -16.27 40.55 7.22
N MET A 66 -16.21 41.36 6.16
CA MET A 66 -15.01 42.15 5.81
C MET A 66 -15.03 43.56 6.42
N ASN A 67 -16.21 44.06 6.82
CA ASN A 67 -16.37 45.31 7.55
C ASN A 67 -16.14 45.18 9.07
N ALA A 68 -15.86 43.98 9.58
CA ALA A 68 -15.26 43.78 10.88
C ALA A 68 -13.76 44.17 10.81
N THR A 69 -13.50 45.49 10.76
CA THR A 69 -12.14 46.04 10.77
C THR A 69 -11.42 45.69 12.08
N VAL A 70 -10.09 45.67 12.04
CA VAL A 70 -9.18 45.10 13.05
C VAL A 70 -9.19 45.85 14.41
N VAL A 71 -10.10 46.81 14.60
CA VAL A 71 -10.31 47.58 15.85
C VAL A 71 -10.54 46.68 17.08
N ASP A 72 -11.16 45.51 16.91
CA ASP A 72 -11.39 44.51 17.98
C ASP A 72 -10.28 43.42 18.09
N HIS A 73 -9.24 43.49 17.25
CA HIS A 73 -8.22 42.43 17.09
C HIS A 73 -6.82 42.93 17.47
N VAL A 74 -6.41 42.63 18.70
CA VAL A 74 -5.16 43.18 19.28
C VAL A 74 -3.89 42.56 18.68
N GLY A 75 -3.93 41.35 18.12
CA GLY A 75 -2.76 40.68 17.55
C GLY A 75 -2.96 39.18 17.34
N GLY A 76 -1.88 38.40 17.37
CA GLY A 76 -1.95 36.94 17.30
C GLY A 76 -0.61 36.26 17.01
N LEU A 77 -0.65 35.18 16.22
CA LEU A 77 0.53 34.41 15.81
C LEU A 77 0.76 34.52 14.30
N ALA A 78 2.03 34.58 13.90
CA ALA A 78 2.44 34.62 12.51
C ALA A 78 3.44 33.48 12.26
N TRP A 79 3.11 32.58 11.33
CA TRP A 79 3.84 31.36 11.01
C TRP A 79 4.44 31.47 9.61
N SER A 80 5.75 31.22 9.46
CA SER A 80 6.42 31.35 8.16
C SER A 80 6.14 30.17 7.22
N GLU A 81 5.50 29.13 7.75
CA GLU A 81 4.95 27.98 7.05
C GLU A 81 3.68 27.52 7.80
N ASP A 82 2.61 27.13 7.10
CA ASP A 82 1.40 26.62 7.76
C ASP A 82 1.74 25.36 8.61
N PRO A 83 1.57 25.41 9.95
CA PRO A 83 1.93 24.29 10.80
C PRO A 83 1.12 23.03 10.46
N ARG A 84 -0.09 23.18 9.89
CA ARG A 84 -0.99 22.08 9.50
C ARG A 84 -0.70 21.49 8.11
N GLY A 85 0.32 21.97 7.41
CA GLY A 85 0.79 21.38 6.14
C GLY A 85 -0.12 21.57 4.92
N ILE A 86 -1.16 22.40 4.99
CA ILE A 86 -2.11 22.63 3.89
C ILE A 86 -1.50 23.62 2.89
N GLU A 87 -0.96 24.75 3.36
CA GLU A 87 -0.37 25.79 2.50
C GLU A 87 1.12 26.04 2.79
N LEU A 88 1.93 24.98 2.65
CA LEU A 88 3.39 24.95 2.84
C LEU A 88 4.24 25.93 1.99
N ASN A 89 3.62 26.80 1.19
CA ASN A 89 4.30 27.81 0.37
C ASN A 89 3.84 29.25 0.66
N ALA A 90 2.84 29.42 1.53
CA ALA A 90 2.36 30.71 2.03
C ALA A 90 2.86 30.97 3.46
N LEU A 91 2.70 32.21 3.91
CA LEU A 91 2.79 32.56 5.33
C LEU A 91 1.37 32.50 5.90
N ARG A 92 1.21 32.07 7.14
CA ARG A 92 -0.09 32.03 7.82
C ARG A 92 -0.07 33.05 8.95
N ILE A 93 -0.99 34.01 8.92
CA ILE A 93 -1.24 34.91 10.06
C ILE A 93 -2.57 34.53 10.69
N ASP A 94 -2.52 34.22 11.98
CA ASP A 94 -3.66 33.95 12.85
C ASP A 94 -3.96 35.19 13.69
N PHE A 95 -5.22 35.62 13.69
CA PHE A 95 -5.74 36.73 14.48
C PHE A 95 -6.46 36.20 15.71
N GLU A 96 -6.03 36.66 16.88
CA GLU A 96 -6.68 36.40 18.17
C GLU A 96 -7.68 37.52 18.48
N GLY A 97 -8.74 37.21 19.24
CA GLY A 97 -9.81 38.17 19.58
C GLY A 97 -11.20 37.53 19.58
N ALA A 98 -12.25 38.34 19.52
CA ALA A 98 -13.64 37.88 19.61
C ALA A 98 -14.11 37.05 18.40
N SER A 99 -13.51 37.22 17.22
CA SER A 99 -13.77 36.43 16.00
C SER A 99 -12.47 35.87 15.41
N PRO A 100 -11.87 34.82 16.02
CA PRO A 100 -10.57 34.31 15.62
C PRO A 100 -10.61 33.75 14.19
N HIS A 101 -9.63 34.14 13.37
CA HIS A 101 -9.55 33.75 11.96
C HIS A 101 -8.10 33.73 11.46
N SER A 102 -7.91 33.25 10.24
CA SER A 102 -6.59 33.03 9.64
C SER A 102 -6.54 33.56 8.22
N VAL A 103 -5.41 34.14 7.81
CA VAL A 103 -5.15 34.57 6.43
C VAL A 103 -3.84 33.98 5.91
N SER A 104 -3.83 33.68 4.61
CA SER A 104 -2.62 33.24 3.90
C SER A 104 -2.01 34.42 3.13
N LEU A 105 -0.75 34.75 3.40
CA LEU A 105 -0.03 35.83 2.72
C LEU A 105 1.04 35.30 1.76
N PRO A 106 1.26 35.96 0.60
CA PRO A 106 2.29 35.59 -0.33
C PRO A 106 3.68 35.91 0.25
N ARG A 107 4.63 34.97 0.12
CA ARG A 107 6.02 35.12 0.58
C ARG A 107 6.83 36.20 -0.16
N ARG A 108 6.31 36.75 -1.26
CA ARG A 108 6.91 37.82 -2.08
C ARG A 108 5.81 38.60 -2.81
N GLY A 109 6.04 39.90 -3.04
CA GLY A 109 5.12 40.79 -3.76
C GLY A 109 4.22 41.63 -2.83
N PRO A 110 3.52 42.63 -3.38
CA PRO A 110 2.67 43.51 -2.59
C PRO A 110 1.41 42.79 -2.09
N ILE A 111 1.09 43.00 -0.81
CA ILE A 111 -0.23 42.71 -0.25
C ILE A 111 -1.19 43.78 -0.81
N ARG A 112 -2.38 43.41 -1.31
CA ARG A 112 -3.29 44.40 -1.89
C ARG A 112 -4.15 45.02 -0.79
N LEU A 113 -4.20 46.36 -0.74
CA LEU A 113 -5.06 47.14 0.15
C LEU A 113 -6.58 46.85 -0.02
N THR A 114 -6.98 46.21 -1.13
CA THR A 114 -8.35 45.74 -1.37
C THR A 114 -8.65 44.37 -0.78
N GLU A 115 -7.62 43.64 -0.32
CA GLU A 115 -7.74 42.30 0.27
C GLU A 115 -7.66 42.36 1.80
N PHE A 116 -6.92 43.33 2.36
CA PHE A 116 -6.78 43.54 3.81
C PHE A 116 -6.68 45.04 4.13
N ALA A 117 -7.39 45.49 5.17
CA ALA A 117 -7.47 46.90 5.56
C ALA A 117 -6.15 47.49 6.10
N GLU A 118 -5.23 46.63 6.59
CA GLU A 118 -3.98 47.01 7.26
C GLU A 118 -2.77 46.34 6.58
N ALA A 119 -2.67 46.50 5.26
CA ALA A 119 -1.63 45.85 4.45
C ALA A 119 -0.19 46.19 4.89
N ASP A 120 0.03 47.37 5.49
CA ASP A 120 1.34 47.83 5.95
C ASP A 120 1.78 47.10 7.24
N ALA A 121 0.93 47.02 8.27
CA ALA A 121 1.17 46.19 9.45
C ALA A 121 1.42 44.72 9.09
N LEU A 122 0.64 44.16 8.16
CA LEU A 122 0.84 42.79 7.66
C LEU A 122 2.12 42.64 6.83
N SER A 123 2.63 43.71 6.22
CA SER A 123 3.95 43.74 5.58
C SER A 123 5.06 43.72 6.62
N THR A 124 4.96 44.49 7.71
CA THR A 124 5.92 44.45 8.83
C THR A 124 6.00 43.05 9.42
N VAL A 125 4.86 42.46 9.82
CA VAL A 125 4.80 41.10 10.37
C VAL A 125 5.35 40.06 9.39
N ARG A 126 5.09 40.20 8.08
CA ARG A 126 5.72 39.35 7.05
C ARG A 126 7.23 39.46 7.07
N ASP A 127 7.76 40.67 7.03
CA ASP A 127 9.17 40.90 6.74
C ASP A 127 10.05 40.54 7.97
N ASP A 128 9.56 40.80 9.18
CA ASP A 128 10.14 40.31 10.45
C ASP A 128 10.13 38.76 10.52
N LEU A 129 9.01 38.14 10.19
CA LEU A 129 8.85 36.68 10.16
C LEU A 129 9.76 36.00 9.12
N LEU A 130 10.02 36.67 8.00
CA LEU A 130 10.97 36.21 6.99
C LEU A 130 12.43 36.40 7.42
N GLU A 131 12.74 37.38 8.29
CA GLU A 131 14.07 37.51 8.92
C GLU A 131 14.26 36.48 10.03
N ALA A 132 13.24 36.19 10.84
CA ALA A 132 13.26 35.10 11.82
C ALA A 132 13.54 33.74 11.15
N GLU A 133 12.90 33.43 10.02
CA GLU A 133 13.19 32.19 9.27
C GLU A 133 14.65 32.13 8.75
N ARG A 134 15.28 33.28 8.46
CA ARG A 134 16.69 33.34 8.05
C ARG A 134 17.63 33.16 9.24
N SER A 135 17.42 33.90 10.33
CA SER A 135 18.32 33.92 11.49
C SER A 135 18.25 32.65 12.34
N LEU A 136 17.06 32.05 12.48
CA LEU A 136 16.87 30.76 13.18
C LEU A 136 17.16 29.53 12.29
N GLY A 137 17.41 29.73 10.99
CA GLY A 137 17.75 28.64 10.07
C GLY A 137 16.61 27.66 9.81
N GLY A 138 15.35 28.13 9.78
CA GLY A 138 14.20 27.29 9.44
C GLY A 138 12.83 27.95 9.71
N PRO A 139 11.73 27.37 9.20
CA PRO A 139 10.36 27.78 9.46
C PRO A 139 10.10 28.14 10.92
N SER A 140 9.60 29.34 11.11
CA SER A 140 9.53 30.02 12.40
C SER A 140 8.14 30.54 12.69
N VAL A 141 7.84 30.72 13.97
CA VAL A 141 6.63 31.37 14.48
C VAL A 141 7.01 32.51 15.42
N LEU A 142 6.33 33.65 15.26
CA LEU A 142 6.41 34.78 16.19
C LEU A 142 5.01 35.19 16.64
N ARG A 143 4.96 35.89 17.78
CA ARG A 143 3.76 36.58 18.25
C ARG A 143 3.82 38.03 17.83
N TRP A 144 2.72 38.55 17.30
CA TRP A 144 2.61 39.93 16.81
C TRP A 144 1.43 40.65 17.47
N ARG A 145 1.49 41.98 17.49
CA ARG A 145 0.47 42.86 18.07
C ARG A 145 0.33 44.13 17.24
N ALA A 146 -0.90 44.56 16.94
CA ALA A 146 -1.13 45.85 16.29
C ALA A 146 -0.69 46.99 17.23
N ASP A 147 -0.13 48.07 16.67
CA ASP A 147 0.35 49.23 17.46
C ASP A 147 -0.70 50.34 17.65
N GLY A 148 -1.82 50.28 16.92
CA GLY A 148 -2.89 51.29 16.92
C GLY A 148 -2.61 52.52 16.04
N LEU A 149 -1.48 52.55 15.34
CA LEU A 149 -1.07 53.61 14.40
C LEU A 149 -0.98 53.10 12.94
N GLY A 150 -1.24 51.80 12.71
CA GLY A 150 -1.20 51.14 11.40
C GLY A 150 0.04 50.26 11.17
N GLY A 151 0.87 50.07 12.19
CA GLY A 151 1.99 49.15 12.21
C GLY A 151 1.78 47.97 13.17
N ALA A 152 2.84 47.20 13.37
CA ALA A 152 2.85 46.05 14.26
C ALA A 152 4.14 45.96 15.08
N VAL A 153 4.02 45.40 16.28
CA VAL A 153 5.15 45.03 17.14
C VAL A 153 5.23 43.50 17.20
N THR A 154 6.40 42.94 16.93
CA THR A 154 6.69 41.51 17.02
C THR A 154 7.49 41.17 18.26
N ASN A 155 7.21 40.01 18.85
CA ASN A 155 7.98 39.43 19.95
C ASN A 155 9.08 38.49 19.42
N GLU A 156 9.90 37.97 20.34
CA GLU A 156 10.87 36.90 20.07
C GLU A 156 10.24 35.73 19.29
N ALA A 157 10.94 35.32 18.23
CA ALA A 157 10.53 34.23 17.34
C ALA A 157 11.21 32.92 17.77
N ARG A 158 10.56 31.79 17.48
CA ARG A 158 11.13 30.45 17.61
C ARG A 158 10.92 29.62 16.36
N LEU A 159 11.64 28.52 16.23
CA LEU A 159 11.34 27.49 15.23
C LEU A 159 9.95 26.88 15.46
N ILE A 160 9.35 26.42 14.36
CA ILE A 160 8.20 25.52 14.38
C ILE A 160 8.75 24.10 14.59
N ASP A 161 8.34 23.46 15.67
CA ASP A 161 8.77 22.11 16.08
C ASP A 161 7.59 21.15 16.23
N GLU A 162 6.38 21.69 16.27
CA GLU A 162 5.11 20.98 16.30
C GLU A 162 5.01 19.98 15.12
N PRO A 163 4.50 18.75 15.34
CA PRO A 163 4.36 17.73 14.29
C PRO A 163 3.77 18.28 12.99
N LEU A 164 4.30 17.84 11.85
CA LEU A 164 3.84 18.25 10.52
C LEU A 164 3.00 17.14 9.89
N PRO A 165 1.66 17.17 9.95
CA PRO A 165 0.83 16.24 9.21
C PRO A 165 1.04 16.44 7.69
N TRP A 166 1.09 15.34 6.97
CA TRP A 166 1.40 15.31 5.53
C TRP A 166 0.48 14.36 4.74
N GLY A 167 0.02 13.27 5.38
CA GLY A 167 -1.17 12.55 4.95
C GLY A 167 -2.43 13.35 5.33
N GLY A 168 -3.33 13.54 4.37
CA GLY A 168 -4.71 13.98 4.64
C GLY A 168 -5.08 15.43 4.34
N GLY A 169 -4.17 16.26 3.80
CA GLY A 169 -4.57 17.53 3.19
C GLY A 169 -5.53 17.34 1.98
N PRO A 170 -6.28 18.37 1.55
CA PRO A 170 -7.06 18.30 0.31
C PRO A 170 -6.17 17.96 -0.89
N GLY A 171 -6.40 16.80 -1.53
CA GLY A 171 -5.52 16.28 -2.58
C GLY A 171 -4.28 15.50 -2.09
N ARG A 172 -4.14 15.25 -0.79
CA ARG A 172 -3.02 14.52 -0.15
C ARG A 172 -3.48 13.31 0.68
N GLY A 173 -4.66 12.76 0.39
CA GLY A 173 -5.09 11.46 0.90
C GLY A 173 -6.44 11.42 1.61
N LEU A 174 -7.03 12.56 2.00
CA LEU A 174 -8.44 12.57 2.43
C LEU A 174 -9.38 12.82 1.23
N PRO A 175 -10.60 12.25 1.24
CA PRO A 175 -11.65 12.62 0.29
C PRO A 175 -12.03 14.10 0.51
N GLN A 176 -12.08 14.89 -0.56
CA GLN A 176 -12.49 16.30 -0.48
C GLN A 176 -13.97 16.47 -0.07
N THR A 177 -14.77 15.41 -0.26
CA THR A 177 -16.18 15.35 0.14
C THR A 177 -16.48 13.95 0.70
N PRO A 178 -16.56 13.76 2.03
CA PRO A 178 -16.88 12.45 2.62
C PRO A 178 -18.37 12.10 2.43
N ASN A 179 -18.67 10.89 1.96
CA ASN A 179 -20.02 10.38 1.79
C ASN A 179 -20.44 9.52 3.00
N ARG A 180 -21.70 9.60 3.42
CA ARG A 180 -22.29 8.80 4.52
C ARG A 180 -22.01 7.29 4.42
N LEU A 181 -21.87 6.75 3.20
CA LEU A 181 -21.59 5.34 2.96
C LEU A 181 -20.11 4.96 2.96
N ASP A 182 -19.18 5.93 2.92
CA ASP A 182 -17.75 5.64 2.92
C ASP A 182 -17.35 4.94 4.24
N ARG A 183 -16.53 3.89 4.13
CA ARG A 183 -16.02 3.12 5.28
C ARG A 183 -14.60 2.70 4.97
N TRP A 184 -13.68 2.98 5.88
CA TRP A 184 -12.26 2.78 5.67
C TRP A 184 -11.80 1.59 6.50
N SER A 185 -11.31 0.54 5.83
CA SER A 185 -10.79 -0.67 6.50
C SER A 185 -9.29 -0.84 6.27
N ARG A 186 -8.62 -1.39 7.29
CA ARG A 186 -7.23 -1.78 7.26
C ARG A 186 -6.96 -3.28 7.15
N ALA A 187 -7.97 -4.15 6.98
CA ALA A 187 -7.76 -5.59 6.83
C ALA A 187 -6.79 -5.92 5.66
N ASN A 188 -7.22 -5.70 4.41
CA ASN A 188 -6.37 -5.92 3.23
C ASN A 188 -5.25 -4.88 3.07
N ALA A 189 -5.45 -3.65 3.56
CA ALA A 189 -4.41 -2.61 3.48
C ALA A 189 -3.25 -2.86 4.46
N GLY A 190 -3.51 -3.51 5.61
CA GLY A 190 -2.53 -3.88 6.61
C GLY A 190 -1.70 -5.10 6.24
N GLU A 191 -2.27 -6.09 5.53
CA GLU A 191 -1.47 -7.20 4.96
C GLU A 191 -0.41 -6.71 3.94
N ILE A 192 -0.67 -5.59 3.27
CA ILE A 192 0.11 -5.10 2.12
C ILE A 192 1.00 -3.90 2.49
N MET A 193 0.51 -3.01 3.37
CA MET A 193 1.20 -1.83 3.92
C MET A 193 0.98 -1.83 5.45
N PRO A 194 1.69 -2.70 6.18
CA PRO A 194 1.50 -2.91 7.63
C PRO A 194 2.00 -1.74 8.47
N ASN A 195 3.14 -1.18 8.10
CA ASN A 195 3.84 -0.15 8.84
C ASN A 195 3.24 1.24 8.57
N VAL A 196 3.60 2.20 9.43
CA VAL A 196 3.43 3.63 9.12
C VAL A 196 4.25 3.92 7.87
N MET A 197 3.64 4.47 6.82
CA MET A 197 4.36 4.79 5.58
C MET A 197 5.07 6.14 5.67
N THR A 198 6.15 6.31 4.91
CA THR A 198 6.89 7.58 4.86
C THR A 198 6.30 8.57 3.83
N PRO A 199 6.55 9.88 3.99
CA PRO A 199 6.17 10.90 3.02
C PRO A 199 6.54 10.56 1.57
N LEU A 200 7.77 10.08 1.34
CA LEU A 200 8.25 9.74 0.00
C LEU A 200 7.40 8.62 -0.60
N SER A 201 7.29 7.50 0.12
CA SER A 201 6.52 6.32 -0.32
C SER A 201 5.06 6.65 -0.63
N TRP A 202 4.40 7.44 0.22
CA TRP A 202 3.02 7.87 -0.03
C TRP A 202 2.89 8.78 -1.25
N SER A 203 3.79 9.75 -1.40
CA SER A 203 3.78 10.68 -2.56
C SER A 203 4.01 9.98 -3.91
N VAL A 204 4.63 8.80 -3.90
CA VAL A 204 4.80 7.95 -5.09
C VAL A 204 3.63 6.98 -5.27
N ILE A 205 3.14 6.32 -4.21
CA ILE A 205 2.19 5.19 -4.35
C ILE A 205 0.71 5.58 -4.34
N ALA A 206 0.32 6.68 -3.66
CA ALA A 206 -1.08 6.96 -3.36
C ALA A 206 -1.96 7.12 -4.61
N ASP A 207 -1.53 8.00 -5.52
CA ASP A 207 -2.30 8.32 -6.74
C ASP A 207 -2.30 7.20 -7.77
N PRO A 208 -1.21 6.44 -8.02
CA PRO A 208 -1.26 5.24 -8.86
C PRO A 208 -2.07 4.08 -8.25
N LEU A 209 -2.02 3.87 -6.93
CA LEU A 209 -2.77 2.81 -6.26
C LEU A 209 -4.28 3.09 -6.32
N ASP A 210 -4.68 4.32 -6.00
CA ASP A 210 -6.06 4.80 -6.11
C ASP A 210 -6.56 4.73 -7.57
N ARG A 211 -5.74 5.16 -8.55
CA ARG A 211 -6.08 4.99 -9.98
C ARG A 211 -6.16 3.52 -10.40
N GLY A 212 -5.34 2.64 -9.82
CA GLY A 212 -5.42 1.19 -10.00
C GLY A 212 -6.77 0.62 -9.56
N PHE A 213 -7.27 1.05 -8.40
CA PHE A 213 -8.64 0.78 -7.96
C PHE A 213 -9.69 1.42 -8.88
N HIS A 214 -9.49 2.64 -9.39
CA HIS A 214 -10.43 3.24 -10.35
C HIS A 214 -10.52 2.49 -11.69
N VAL A 215 -9.54 1.68 -12.14
CA VAL A 215 -9.62 1.08 -13.49
C VAL A 215 -10.83 0.13 -13.70
N PRO A 216 -11.18 -0.78 -12.76
CA PRO A 216 -12.42 -1.55 -12.85
C PRO A 216 -13.70 -0.71 -12.84
N TRP A 217 -13.78 0.36 -12.04
CA TRP A 217 -15.05 1.03 -11.70
C TRP A 217 -15.29 2.37 -12.42
N GLY A 218 -14.22 3.00 -12.91
CA GLY A 218 -14.23 4.16 -13.80
C GLY A 218 -15.17 5.28 -13.37
N ASP A 219 -16.13 5.58 -14.23
CA ASP A 219 -17.04 6.73 -14.12
C ASP A 219 -18.01 6.65 -12.94
N TRP A 220 -18.17 5.47 -12.31
CA TRP A 220 -19.19 5.23 -11.28
C TRP A 220 -18.81 5.72 -9.87
N THR A 221 -17.59 6.23 -9.70
CA THR A 221 -17.00 6.52 -8.38
C THR A 221 -17.26 7.96 -7.93
N GLU A 222 -17.81 8.80 -8.81
CA GLU A 222 -18.20 10.20 -8.53
C GLU A 222 -17.05 11.09 -7.99
N GLY A 223 -15.79 10.71 -8.26
CA GLY A 223 -14.60 11.39 -7.76
C GLY A 223 -14.22 11.04 -6.30
N ARG A 224 -14.90 10.10 -5.66
CA ARG A 224 -14.48 9.54 -4.35
C ARG A 224 -13.26 8.64 -4.53
N ARG A 225 -12.30 8.76 -3.60
CA ARG A 225 -11.09 7.92 -3.54
C ARG A 225 -11.40 6.54 -2.95
N PHE A 226 -10.65 5.54 -3.39
CA PHE A 226 -10.55 4.23 -2.76
C PHE A 226 -9.46 4.15 -1.70
N VAL A 227 -8.43 4.99 -1.79
CA VAL A 227 -7.29 4.95 -0.86
C VAL A 227 -7.22 6.23 -0.06
N ALA A 228 -7.02 6.09 1.26
CA ALA A 228 -6.74 7.18 2.17
C ALA A 228 -5.61 6.82 3.13
N MET A 229 -5.11 7.83 3.84
CA MET A 229 -4.16 7.66 4.94
C MET A 229 -4.73 8.34 6.18
N TYR A 230 -4.71 7.62 7.30
CA TYR A 230 -5.06 8.11 8.63
C TYR A 230 -3.96 7.70 9.59
N ASP A 231 -3.42 8.65 10.36
CA ASP A 231 -2.35 8.44 11.34
C ASP A 231 -1.14 7.69 10.73
N GLY A 232 -0.76 8.09 9.51
CA GLY A 232 0.34 7.50 8.73
C GLY A 232 0.11 6.09 8.18
N TYR A 233 -1.04 5.48 8.47
CA TYR A 233 -1.43 4.16 8.00
C TYR A 233 -2.42 4.23 6.83
N VAL A 234 -2.28 3.33 5.85
CA VAL A 234 -3.13 3.28 4.64
C VAL A 234 -4.43 2.52 4.88
N TYR A 235 -5.56 3.02 4.36
CA TYR A 235 -6.89 2.39 4.43
C TYR A 235 -7.55 2.31 3.05
N PHE A 236 -8.43 1.32 2.85
CA PHE A 236 -9.26 1.19 1.65
C PHE A 236 -10.74 1.49 1.91
N ASN A 237 -11.40 2.23 1.00
CA ASN A 237 -12.82 2.57 1.06
C ASN A 237 -13.71 1.39 0.66
N ILE A 238 -13.87 0.44 1.58
CA ILE A 238 -14.76 -0.72 1.41
C ILE A 238 -16.24 -0.30 1.27
N GLY A 239 -16.62 0.85 1.82
CA GLY A 239 -17.97 1.41 1.67
C GLY A 239 -18.31 1.74 0.21
N LEU A 240 -17.41 2.44 -0.48
CA LEU A 240 -17.51 2.73 -1.92
C LEU A 240 -17.53 1.44 -2.76
N MET A 241 -16.68 0.45 -2.44
CA MET A 241 -16.68 -0.84 -3.14
C MET A 241 -18.02 -1.59 -2.98
N LEU A 242 -18.56 -1.65 -1.75
CA LEU A 242 -19.86 -2.25 -1.46
C LEU A 242 -20.99 -1.52 -2.19
N GLU A 243 -21.00 -0.18 -2.12
CA GLU A 243 -22.01 0.66 -2.76
C GLU A 243 -22.05 0.42 -4.28
N LEU A 244 -20.89 0.38 -4.95
CA LEU A 244 -20.78 0.05 -6.37
C LEU A 244 -21.36 -1.34 -6.68
N ILE A 245 -21.08 -2.34 -5.84
CA ILE A 245 -21.57 -3.71 -6.03
C ILE A 245 -23.10 -3.81 -5.84
N GLN A 246 -23.63 -3.22 -4.76
CA GLN A 246 -25.06 -3.19 -4.47
C GLN A 246 -25.85 -2.35 -5.50
N GLN A 247 -25.33 -1.18 -5.87
CA GLN A 247 -25.99 -0.27 -6.81
C GLN A 247 -25.93 -0.78 -8.25
N ARG A 248 -24.80 -1.35 -8.69
CA ARG A 248 -24.59 -1.67 -10.10
C ARG A 248 -24.94 -3.11 -10.48
N PHE A 249 -24.52 -4.08 -9.66
CA PHE A 249 -24.75 -5.51 -9.93
C PHE A 249 -25.95 -6.07 -9.15
N GLY A 250 -26.32 -5.41 -8.04
CA GLY A 250 -27.48 -5.82 -7.23
C GLY A 250 -27.19 -7.06 -6.40
N LEU A 251 -25.96 -7.16 -5.86
CA LEU A 251 -25.53 -8.19 -4.93
C LEU A 251 -25.44 -7.60 -3.52
N THR A 252 -26.06 -8.25 -2.54
CA THR A 252 -26.09 -7.84 -1.12
C THR A 252 -25.39 -8.90 -0.27
N GLY A 253 -24.14 -8.69 0.13
CA GLY A 253 -23.32 -9.78 0.65
C GLY A 253 -22.35 -9.40 1.76
N ALA A 254 -22.67 -9.85 2.98
CA ALA A 254 -21.74 -9.82 4.12
C ALA A 254 -20.40 -10.51 3.81
N HIS A 255 -20.41 -11.61 3.02
CA HIS A 255 -19.19 -12.28 2.57
C HIS A 255 -18.26 -11.40 1.71
N PHE A 256 -18.76 -10.34 1.05
CA PHE A 256 -17.89 -9.37 0.38
C PHE A 256 -17.21 -8.45 1.41
N LEU A 257 -17.94 -7.98 2.42
CA LEU A 257 -17.36 -7.18 3.51
C LEU A 257 -16.36 -7.99 4.34
N GLU A 258 -16.68 -9.25 4.65
CA GLU A 258 -15.81 -10.20 5.35
C GLU A 258 -14.48 -10.38 4.61
N ALA A 259 -14.52 -10.64 3.29
CA ALA A 259 -13.33 -10.93 2.50
C ALA A 259 -12.56 -9.67 1.99
N VAL A 260 -13.19 -8.50 1.96
CA VAL A 260 -12.55 -7.25 1.47
C VAL A 260 -12.27 -6.23 2.57
N GLY A 261 -13.03 -6.26 3.66
CA GLY A 261 -12.92 -5.37 4.82
C GLY A 261 -12.61 -6.05 6.15
N GLY A 262 -12.51 -7.38 6.19
CA GLY A 262 -12.34 -8.17 7.41
C GLY A 262 -13.66 -8.50 8.11
N PRO A 263 -13.68 -9.47 9.05
CA PRO A 263 -14.89 -9.87 9.76
C PRO A 263 -15.52 -8.74 10.58
N GLU A 264 -14.72 -7.77 11.03
CA GLU A 264 -15.21 -6.56 11.69
C GLU A 264 -16.11 -5.70 10.77
N ALA A 265 -15.73 -5.55 9.50
CA ALA A 265 -16.54 -4.82 8.52
C ALA A 265 -17.88 -5.50 8.28
N ALA A 266 -17.91 -6.84 8.30
CA ALA A 266 -19.15 -7.60 8.26
C ALA A 266 -19.96 -7.44 9.56
N ALA A 267 -19.33 -7.40 10.74
CA ALA A 267 -19.99 -7.18 12.03
C ALA A 267 -20.69 -5.82 12.12
N VAL A 268 -20.11 -4.76 11.56
CA VAL A 268 -20.74 -3.42 11.53
C VAL A 268 -22.06 -3.39 10.75
N GLU A 269 -22.23 -4.22 9.70
CA GLU A 269 -23.47 -4.30 8.93
C GLU A 269 -24.55 -5.20 9.61
N GLN A 270 -24.18 -6.09 10.55
CA GLN A 270 -25.14 -7.01 11.22
C GLN A 270 -26.24 -6.32 12.02
N ASN A 271 -26.09 -5.03 12.36
CA ASN A 271 -27.14 -4.22 12.97
C ASN A 271 -28.26 -3.78 11.99
N GLY A 272 -28.32 -4.33 10.77
CA GLY A 272 -29.39 -4.08 9.80
C GLY A 272 -29.77 -5.31 8.95
N ASP A 273 -31.02 -5.76 9.11
CA ASP A 273 -31.75 -6.69 8.22
C ASP A 273 -30.96 -7.96 7.80
N SER A 274 -30.75 -8.85 8.78
CA SER A 274 -29.80 -9.97 8.79
C SER A 274 -30.10 -11.15 7.84
N ASN A 275 -30.15 -10.90 6.53
CA ASN A 275 -30.37 -11.94 5.51
C ASN A 275 -29.06 -12.32 4.79
N ARG A 276 -28.43 -13.42 5.20
CA ARG A 276 -27.15 -13.93 4.62
C ARG A 276 -27.20 -14.21 3.10
N ALA A 277 -28.39 -14.30 2.50
CA ALA A 277 -28.54 -14.64 1.08
C ALA A 277 -28.48 -13.40 0.15
N THR A 278 -27.49 -13.36 -0.75
CA THR A 278 -27.38 -12.37 -1.84
C THR A 278 -28.62 -12.36 -2.74
N ARG A 279 -29.48 -11.36 -2.61
CA ARG A 279 -30.70 -11.20 -3.43
C ARG A 279 -30.39 -10.55 -4.78
N ILE A 280 -29.95 -11.35 -5.74
CA ILE A 280 -29.58 -10.92 -7.10
C ILE A 280 -30.72 -10.13 -7.78
N ARG A 281 -30.51 -8.82 -7.99
CA ARG A 281 -31.46 -7.98 -8.74
C ARG A 281 -31.24 -8.13 -10.25
N TRP A 282 -31.77 -9.21 -10.84
CA TRP A 282 -31.59 -9.59 -12.25
C TRP A 282 -31.74 -8.45 -13.27
N THR A 283 -32.69 -7.52 -13.08
CA THR A 283 -32.89 -6.36 -13.96
C THR A 283 -31.70 -5.37 -13.98
N LYS A 284 -30.92 -5.29 -12.89
CA LYS A 284 -29.64 -4.58 -12.86
C LYS A 284 -28.51 -5.39 -13.50
N LEU A 285 -28.44 -6.69 -13.18
CA LEU A 285 -27.39 -7.59 -13.65
C LEU A 285 -27.40 -7.74 -15.19
N VAL A 286 -28.57 -7.92 -15.80
CA VAL A 286 -28.72 -7.99 -17.27
C VAL A 286 -28.23 -6.71 -17.94
N ARG A 287 -28.45 -5.53 -17.33
CA ARG A 287 -27.92 -4.25 -17.83
C ARG A 287 -26.40 -4.13 -17.72
N GLN A 288 -25.73 -4.99 -16.94
CA GLN A 288 -24.26 -5.04 -16.86
C GLN A 288 -23.62 -6.13 -17.73
N VAL A 289 -24.38 -6.93 -18.48
CA VAL A 289 -23.81 -8.00 -19.33
C VAL A 289 -22.69 -7.51 -20.27
N PRO A 290 -22.80 -6.35 -20.97
CA PRO A 290 -21.69 -5.83 -21.78
C PRO A 290 -20.43 -5.49 -20.98
N TYR A 291 -20.58 -5.00 -19.74
CA TYR A 291 -19.46 -4.76 -18.82
C TYR A 291 -18.86 -6.09 -18.35
N LEU A 292 -19.68 -7.07 -17.94
CA LEU A 292 -19.22 -8.38 -17.47
C LEU A 292 -18.44 -9.12 -18.56
N LEU A 293 -18.91 -9.07 -19.82
CA LEU A 293 -18.19 -9.63 -20.96
C LEU A 293 -16.86 -8.91 -21.23
N ARG A 294 -16.81 -7.57 -21.09
CA ARG A 294 -15.56 -6.79 -21.18
C ARG A 294 -14.58 -7.16 -20.05
N TRP A 295 -15.07 -7.33 -18.83
CA TRP A 295 -14.29 -7.65 -17.64
C TRP A 295 -13.72 -9.08 -17.69
N LEU A 296 -14.55 -10.09 -18.03
CA LEU A 296 -14.09 -11.47 -18.27
C LEU A 296 -13.05 -11.53 -19.41
N ARG A 297 -13.25 -10.75 -20.49
CA ARG A 297 -12.26 -10.65 -21.57
C ARG A 297 -10.96 -10.02 -21.09
N ASP A 298 -10.99 -8.98 -20.26
CA ASP A 298 -9.76 -8.35 -19.75
C ASP A 298 -8.98 -9.34 -18.86
N GLN A 299 -9.66 -10.09 -17.98
CA GLN A 299 -9.05 -11.16 -17.17
C GLN A 299 -8.29 -12.20 -18.01
N ASP A 300 -8.88 -12.73 -19.09
CA ASP A 300 -8.18 -13.69 -19.96
C ASP A 300 -7.00 -13.05 -20.72
N THR A 301 -7.01 -11.74 -20.94
CA THR A 301 -5.87 -11.02 -21.55
C THR A 301 -4.73 -10.69 -20.59
N LEU A 302 -4.96 -10.62 -19.27
CA LEU A 302 -3.90 -10.24 -18.32
C LEU A 302 -2.70 -11.21 -18.36
N PRO A 303 -2.86 -12.55 -18.29
CA PRO A 303 -1.73 -13.49 -18.44
C PRO A 303 -1.06 -13.44 -19.81
N LYS A 304 -1.77 -12.96 -20.85
CA LYS A 304 -1.25 -12.84 -22.23
C LYS A 304 -0.44 -11.55 -22.43
N ARG A 305 -0.76 -10.50 -21.66
CA ARG A 305 -0.02 -9.23 -21.62
C ARG A 305 1.19 -9.27 -20.68
N TRP A 306 1.11 -10.02 -19.59
CA TRP A 306 2.13 -10.03 -18.53
C TRP A 306 3.58 -10.14 -19.05
N PRO A 307 3.95 -11.03 -20.00
CA PRO A 307 5.33 -11.08 -20.50
C PRO A 307 5.81 -9.78 -21.16
N GLN A 308 4.91 -9.02 -21.80
CA GLN A 308 5.22 -7.72 -22.40
C GLN A 308 5.29 -6.60 -21.35
N GLU A 309 4.39 -6.62 -20.36
CA GLU A 309 4.43 -5.65 -19.25
C GLU A 309 5.70 -5.83 -18.40
N ARG A 310 6.07 -7.08 -18.09
CA ARG A 310 7.32 -7.45 -17.40
C ARG A 310 8.54 -6.96 -18.18
N ALA A 311 8.66 -7.32 -19.46
CA ALA A 311 9.83 -6.99 -20.28
C ALA A 311 10.08 -5.48 -20.42
N ILE A 312 9.04 -4.63 -20.33
CA ILE A 312 9.20 -3.17 -20.37
C ILE A 312 9.70 -2.63 -19.02
N ALA A 313 9.22 -3.17 -17.89
CA ALA A 313 9.76 -2.83 -16.57
C ALA A 313 11.20 -3.32 -16.38
N GLU A 314 11.53 -4.52 -16.87
CA GLU A 314 12.91 -5.04 -16.90
C GLU A 314 13.82 -4.17 -17.78
N ALA A 315 13.37 -3.72 -18.95
CA ALA A 315 14.15 -2.81 -19.79
C ALA A 315 14.41 -1.43 -19.13
N GLU A 316 13.45 -0.89 -18.36
CA GLU A 316 13.66 0.36 -17.61
C GLU A 316 14.53 0.14 -16.36
N ARG A 317 14.41 -1.01 -15.67
CA ARG A 317 15.31 -1.46 -14.60
C ARG A 317 16.76 -1.53 -15.09
N ASP A 318 17.00 -2.24 -16.18
CA ASP A 318 18.34 -2.47 -16.72
C ASP A 318 18.95 -1.18 -17.27
N ARG A 319 18.11 -0.29 -17.84
CA ARG A 319 18.52 1.06 -18.22
C ARG A 319 18.93 1.91 -17.03
N LEU A 320 18.21 1.85 -15.90
CA LEU A 320 18.61 2.56 -14.67
C LEU A 320 19.90 1.97 -14.07
N LYS A 321 20.04 0.63 -14.04
CA LYS A 321 21.27 -0.07 -13.57
C LYS A 321 22.51 0.29 -14.41
N ALA A 322 22.31 0.69 -15.66
CA ALA A 322 23.36 1.11 -16.59
C ALA A 322 23.67 2.63 -16.64
N LEU A 323 23.09 3.44 -15.75
CA LEU A 323 23.42 4.87 -15.65
C LEU A 323 24.74 5.09 -14.89
N ASP A 324 25.66 5.85 -15.47
CA ASP A 324 26.77 6.43 -14.69
C ASP A 324 26.23 7.60 -13.85
N LEU A 325 26.07 7.37 -12.55
CA LEU A 325 25.53 8.36 -11.61
C LEU A 325 26.57 9.44 -11.23
N SER A 326 27.83 9.32 -11.66
CA SER A 326 28.85 10.36 -11.43
C SER A 326 28.73 11.53 -12.41
N GLU A 327 28.32 11.26 -13.67
CA GLU A 327 28.15 12.30 -14.70
C GLU A 327 26.83 13.09 -14.57
N LEU A 328 25.81 12.55 -13.89
CA LEU A 328 24.48 13.15 -13.81
C LEU A 328 24.39 14.25 -12.73
N SER A 329 23.81 15.41 -13.06
CA SER A 329 23.43 16.40 -12.03
C SER A 329 22.17 15.96 -11.27
N ASP A 330 21.93 16.53 -10.08
CA ASP A 330 20.74 16.24 -9.28
C ASP A 330 19.43 16.46 -10.05
N ARG A 331 19.42 17.41 -10.99
CA ARG A 331 18.28 17.71 -11.88
C ARG A 331 18.07 16.64 -12.95
N ASP A 332 19.13 15.93 -13.34
CA ASP A 332 19.07 14.82 -14.29
C ASP A 332 18.68 13.53 -13.56
N ILE A 333 19.26 13.25 -12.38
CA ILE A 333 18.84 12.14 -11.51
C ILE A 333 17.35 12.24 -11.18
N LEU A 334 16.87 13.43 -10.78
CA LEU A 334 15.43 13.69 -10.59
C LEU A 334 14.60 13.43 -11.87
N ARG A 335 15.12 13.77 -13.05
CA ARG A 335 14.41 13.55 -14.33
C ARG A 335 14.27 12.06 -14.62
N GLU A 336 15.31 11.28 -14.37
CA GLU A 336 15.29 9.82 -14.54
C GLU A 336 14.37 9.14 -13.54
N LEU A 337 14.34 9.61 -12.28
CA LEU A 337 13.35 9.19 -11.28
C LEU A 337 11.93 9.53 -11.72
N THR A 338 11.66 10.78 -12.14
CA THR A 338 10.34 11.23 -12.62
C THR A 338 9.87 10.42 -13.83
N ARG A 339 10.78 10.04 -14.74
CA ARG A 339 10.52 9.14 -15.86
C ARG A 339 10.15 7.73 -15.35
N SER A 340 10.95 7.16 -14.46
CA SER A 340 10.77 5.80 -13.95
C SER A 340 9.50 5.66 -13.08
N SER A 341 9.09 6.72 -12.37
CA SER A 341 7.81 6.79 -11.66
C SER A 341 6.60 6.56 -12.58
N ALA A 342 6.67 6.96 -13.85
CA ALA A 342 5.58 6.73 -14.82
C ALA A 342 5.43 5.24 -15.21
N GLU A 343 6.52 4.49 -15.29
CA GLU A 343 6.46 3.03 -15.48
C GLU A 343 6.08 2.32 -14.18
N SER A 344 6.54 2.82 -13.02
CA SER A 344 6.13 2.31 -11.70
C SER A 344 4.61 2.45 -11.49
N GLU A 345 4.05 3.60 -11.85
CA GLU A 345 2.60 3.86 -11.95
C GLU A 345 1.90 2.78 -12.79
N ARG A 346 2.40 2.52 -13.99
CA ARG A 346 1.83 1.52 -14.90
C ARG A 346 1.85 0.11 -14.29
N GLN A 347 2.95 -0.27 -13.63
CA GLN A 347 3.06 -1.57 -12.97
C GLN A 347 2.16 -1.67 -11.72
N VAL A 348 1.98 -0.60 -10.93
CA VAL A 348 0.98 -0.54 -9.84
C VAL A 348 -0.45 -0.71 -10.38
N ILE A 349 -0.79 -0.05 -11.49
CA ILE A 349 -2.10 -0.19 -12.13
C ILE A 349 -2.29 -1.61 -12.70
N PHE A 350 -1.24 -2.22 -13.28
CA PHE A 350 -1.30 -3.63 -13.73
C PHE A 350 -1.48 -4.59 -12.54
N LEU A 351 -0.73 -4.39 -11.45
CA LEU A 351 -0.83 -5.16 -10.21
C LEU A 351 -2.24 -5.11 -9.63
N MET A 352 -2.87 -3.93 -9.50
CA MET A 352 -4.25 -3.84 -8.99
C MET A 352 -5.27 -4.57 -9.87
N ARG A 353 -5.10 -4.56 -11.19
CA ARG A 353 -5.95 -5.32 -12.13
C ARG A 353 -5.70 -6.82 -12.03
N ALA A 354 -4.45 -7.23 -11.82
CA ALA A 354 -4.07 -8.62 -11.60
C ALA A 354 -4.66 -9.17 -10.30
N GLN A 355 -4.53 -8.45 -9.17
CA GLN A 355 -5.16 -8.85 -7.90
C GLN A 355 -6.68 -8.98 -8.05
N SER A 356 -7.31 -7.99 -8.69
CA SER A 356 -8.76 -8.01 -8.96
C SER A 356 -9.19 -9.23 -9.78
N ALA A 357 -8.34 -9.70 -10.71
CA ALA A 357 -8.60 -10.88 -11.53
C ALA A 357 -8.34 -12.20 -10.76
N VAL A 358 -7.25 -12.30 -10.00
CA VAL A 358 -6.93 -13.47 -9.14
C VAL A 358 -8.03 -13.68 -8.10
N TYR A 359 -8.39 -12.63 -7.36
CA TYR A 359 -9.44 -12.65 -6.36
C TYR A 359 -10.79 -13.07 -6.96
N ALA A 360 -11.17 -12.50 -8.11
CA ALA A 360 -12.41 -12.88 -8.80
C ALA A 360 -12.39 -14.35 -9.29
N ALA A 361 -11.24 -14.87 -9.73
CA ALA A 361 -11.13 -16.25 -10.17
C ALA A 361 -11.24 -17.24 -8.98
N ALA A 362 -10.64 -16.90 -7.84
CA ALA A 362 -10.77 -17.67 -6.59
C ALA A 362 -12.20 -17.65 -6.03
N GLN A 363 -12.85 -16.47 -6.00
CA GLN A 363 -14.26 -16.35 -5.61
C GLN A 363 -15.20 -17.11 -6.56
N GLY A 364 -14.88 -17.16 -7.86
CA GLY A 364 -15.60 -18.00 -8.82
C GLY A 364 -15.47 -19.50 -8.56
N LEU A 365 -14.32 -19.96 -8.04
CA LEU A 365 -14.14 -21.35 -7.60
C LEU A 365 -14.90 -21.65 -6.30
N LEU A 366 -14.82 -20.75 -5.30
CA LEU A 366 -15.57 -20.89 -4.04
C LEU A 366 -17.08 -20.97 -4.31
N TRP A 367 -17.61 -20.06 -5.14
CA TRP A 367 -19.01 -20.10 -5.56
C TRP A 367 -19.39 -21.40 -6.29
N ALA A 368 -18.51 -21.93 -7.15
CA ALA A 368 -18.76 -23.19 -7.87
C ALA A 368 -18.77 -24.42 -6.93
N ILE A 369 -17.92 -24.41 -5.89
CA ILE A 369 -17.94 -25.42 -4.83
C ILE A 369 -19.22 -25.30 -3.98
N ASP A 370 -19.48 -24.13 -3.39
CA ASP A 370 -20.65 -23.88 -2.54
C ASP A 370 -21.96 -24.24 -3.27
N ARG A 371 -22.04 -23.93 -4.57
CA ARG A 371 -23.26 -24.12 -5.35
C ARG A 371 -23.50 -25.56 -5.83
N TRP A 372 -22.47 -26.40 -5.96
CA TRP A 372 -22.59 -27.71 -6.59
C TRP A 372 -22.02 -28.89 -5.80
N LEU A 373 -21.14 -28.66 -4.83
CA LEU A 373 -20.48 -29.68 -4.01
C LEU A 373 -20.81 -29.58 -2.53
N GLY A 374 -20.96 -28.35 -2.00
CA GLY A 374 -21.18 -28.07 -0.58
C GLY A 374 -20.11 -27.15 0.02
N ILE A 375 -20.45 -26.44 1.10
CA ILE A 375 -19.57 -25.46 1.77
C ILE A 375 -18.40 -26.17 2.47
N GLU A 376 -18.63 -27.38 2.96
CA GLU A 376 -17.64 -28.27 3.58
C GLU A 376 -16.52 -28.73 2.63
N LYS A 377 -16.66 -28.46 1.32
CA LYS A 377 -15.66 -28.76 0.28
C LYS A 377 -14.80 -27.56 -0.12
N ARG A 378 -14.95 -26.39 0.51
CA ARG A 378 -14.22 -25.15 0.19
C ARG A 378 -12.70 -25.30 0.23
N ASN A 379 -12.18 -26.18 1.08
CA ASN A 379 -10.75 -26.51 1.16
C ASN A 379 -10.16 -26.96 -0.19
N LEU A 380 -10.95 -27.63 -1.05
CA LEU A 380 -10.49 -28.10 -2.36
C LEU A 380 -10.13 -26.95 -3.31
N VAL A 381 -10.66 -25.73 -3.14
CA VAL A 381 -10.20 -24.55 -3.91
C VAL A 381 -8.72 -24.29 -3.65
N LEU A 382 -8.29 -24.42 -2.39
CA LEU A 382 -6.94 -24.11 -1.94
C LEU A 382 -5.97 -25.18 -2.46
N SER A 383 -6.32 -26.46 -2.30
CA SER A 383 -5.54 -27.60 -2.82
C SER A 383 -5.37 -27.55 -4.35
N VAL A 384 -6.41 -27.15 -5.09
CA VAL A 384 -6.37 -27.03 -6.56
C VAL A 384 -5.49 -25.88 -7.05
N LEU A 385 -5.17 -24.91 -6.19
CA LEU A 385 -4.29 -23.76 -6.47
C LEU A 385 -2.90 -23.85 -5.83
N GLN A 386 -2.62 -24.89 -5.02
CA GLN A 386 -1.34 -25.08 -4.34
C GLN A 386 -0.20 -25.39 -5.33
N GLY A 387 1.00 -24.85 -5.10
CA GLY A 387 2.23 -25.17 -5.84
C GLY A 387 2.17 -24.92 -7.35
N VAL A 388 1.50 -23.85 -7.78
CA VAL A 388 1.42 -23.46 -9.20
C VAL A 388 2.78 -22.88 -9.63
N PRO A 389 3.45 -23.43 -10.66
CA PRO A 389 4.82 -23.04 -10.99
C PRO A 389 4.93 -21.64 -11.60
N GLY A 390 6.10 -21.01 -11.42
CA GLY A 390 6.42 -19.69 -11.97
C GLY A 390 5.93 -18.53 -11.11
N ILE A 391 5.90 -18.72 -9.80
CA ILE A 391 5.64 -17.67 -8.80
C ILE A 391 7.00 -17.30 -8.20
N ARG A 392 7.61 -16.18 -8.62
CA ARG A 392 9.02 -15.86 -8.32
C ARG A 392 9.34 -15.78 -6.82
N THR A 393 8.35 -15.46 -5.99
CA THR A 393 8.47 -15.48 -4.53
C THR A 393 8.64 -16.91 -3.98
N GLN A 394 7.85 -17.87 -4.48
CA GLN A 394 8.01 -19.30 -4.17
C GLN A 394 9.33 -19.83 -4.75
N ASP A 395 9.67 -19.46 -5.98
CA ASP A 395 10.92 -19.86 -6.64
C ASP A 395 12.16 -19.41 -5.83
N GLY A 396 12.14 -18.20 -5.26
CA GLY A 396 13.17 -17.68 -4.37
C GLY A 396 13.26 -18.39 -3.02
N ASN A 397 12.12 -18.70 -2.39
CA ASN A 397 12.10 -19.50 -1.16
C ASN A 397 12.77 -20.88 -1.38
N LEU A 398 12.44 -21.53 -2.51
CA LEU A 398 13.03 -22.80 -2.92
C LEU A 398 14.52 -22.67 -3.29
N ALA A 399 14.95 -21.55 -3.87
CA ALA A 399 16.36 -21.27 -4.14
C ALA A 399 17.18 -21.23 -2.85
N LEU A 400 16.80 -20.40 -1.88
CA LEU A 400 17.49 -20.32 -0.58
C LEU A 400 17.54 -21.67 0.13
N ARG A 401 16.43 -22.43 0.07
CA ARG A 401 16.35 -23.76 0.68
C ARG A 401 17.28 -24.77 0.03
N ARG A 402 17.48 -24.74 -1.29
CA ARG A 402 18.45 -25.63 -1.98
C ARG A 402 19.90 -25.33 -1.57
N ILE A 403 20.25 -24.05 -1.38
CA ILE A 403 21.58 -23.66 -0.89
C ILE A 403 21.78 -24.19 0.54
N ALA A 404 20.77 -24.07 1.40
CA ALA A 404 20.81 -24.60 2.77
C ALA A 404 20.81 -26.14 2.84
N GLU A 405 20.06 -26.82 1.97
CA GLU A 405 20.04 -28.28 1.82
C GLU A 405 21.38 -28.82 1.29
N ARG A 406 22.18 -28.00 0.61
CA ARG A 406 23.57 -28.31 0.24
C ARG A 406 24.52 -28.05 1.42
N ALA A 407 24.47 -26.87 2.02
CA ALA A 407 25.32 -26.49 3.15
C ALA A 407 25.16 -27.42 4.36
N SER A 408 23.94 -27.90 4.66
CA SER A 408 23.71 -28.87 5.75
C SER A 408 24.33 -30.26 5.52
N ARG A 409 24.86 -30.54 4.33
CA ARG A 409 25.55 -31.80 3.98
C ARG A 409 27.08 -31.67 3.95
N GLU A 410 27.62 -30.45 4.05
CA GLU A 410 29.06 -30.19 4.01
C GLU A 410 29.54 -29.69 5.38
N SER A 411 30.42 -30.44 6.05
CA SER A 411 30.88 -30.16 7.43
C SER A 411 31.38 -28.74 7.62
N ASP A 412 32.23 -28.29 6.70
CA ASP A 412 32.86 -26.97 6.73
C ASP A 412 31.81 -25.85 6.67
N ALA A 413 30.73 -26.05 5.91
CA ALA A 413 29.65 -25.08 5.79
C ALA A 413 28.76 -25.08 7.04
N VAL A 414 28.43 -26.25 7.59
CA VAL A 414 27.69 -26.35 8.87
C VAL A 414 28.48 -25.67 9.99
N ASP A 415 29.78 -25.95 10.12
CA ASP A 415 30.60 -25.38 11.20
C ASP A 415 30.84 -23.88 11.01
N PHE A 416 31.06 -23.42 9.77
CA PHE A 416 31.17 -21.99 9.45
C PHE A 416 29.91 -21.20 9.84
N VAL A 417 28.74 -21.75 9.54
CA VAL A 417 27.41 -21.18 9.84
C VAL A 417 27.06 -21.29 11.33
N ARG A 418 27.40 -22.41 11.98
CA ARG A 418 27.15 -22.67 13.42
C ARG A 418 27.95 -21.73 14.31
N THR A 419 29.20 -21.45 13.94
CA THR A 419 30.14 -20.62 14.72
C THR A 419 29.97 -19.11 14.55
N ARG A 420 29.03 -18.66 13.72
CA ARG A 420 28.78 -17.23 13.40
C ARG A 420 27.34 -16.81 13.67
N ARG A 421 27.14 -15.52 13.91
CA ARG A 421 25.86 -14.81 13.81
C ARG A 421 25.63 -14.37 12.36
N ALA A 422 24.40 -14.09 11.93
CA ALA A 422 24.12 -13.80 10.51
C ALA A 422 24.85 -12.55 9.98
N GLU A 423 25.00 -11.51 10.80
CA GLU A 423 25.80 -10.30 10.50
C GLU A 423 27.29 -10.60 10.26
N GLU A 424 27.81 -11.73 10.77
CA GLU A 424 29.19 -12.18 10.57
C GLU A 424 29.35 -13.08 9.34
N ILE A 425 28.26 -13.68 8.83
CA ILE A 425 28.29 -14.62 7.70
C ILE A 425 28.65 -13.88 6.40
N TRP A 426 27.95 -12.81 6.04
CA TRP A 426 28.20 -12.12 4.77
C TRP A 426 29.62 -11.54 4.66
N PRO A 427 30.16 -10.82 5.67
CA PRO A 427 31.52 -10.33 5.63
C PRO A 427 32.57 -11.45 5.68
N SER A 428 32.29 -12.56 6.37
CA SER A 428 33.19 -13.73 6.38
C SER A 428 33.26 -14.43 5.02
N LEU A 429 32.14 -14.54 4.30
CA LEU A 429 32.10 -15.09 2.93
C LEU A 429 32.89 -14.19 1.96
N HIS A 430 32.83 -12.88 2.15
CA HIS A 430 33.54 -11.88 1.35
C HIS A 430 34.97 -11.58 1.82
N GLY A 431 35.44 -12.28 2.87
CA GLY A 431 36.80 -12.13 3.40
C GLY A 431 37.88 -12.68 2.47
N ALA A 432 39.11 -12.15 2.60
CA ALA A 432 40.27 -12.61 1.84
C ALA A 432 40.67 -14.05 2.18
N ASP A 433 40.44 -14.47 3.44
CA ASP A 433 40.85 -15.77 4.00
C ASP A 433 39.78 -16.86 3.88
N LEU A 434 38.85 -16.76 2.91
CA LEU A 434 37.79 -17.75 2.71
C LEU A 434 38.37 -19.14 2.37
N PRO A 435 38.04 -20.20 3.12
CA PRO A 435 38.43 -21.58 2.78
C PRO A 435 37.94 -21.99 1.38
N ALA A 436 38.78 -22.74 0.65
CA ALA A 436 38.45 -23.21 -0.70
C ALA A 436 37.17 -24.07 -0.76
N SER A 437 36.83 -24.78 0.33
CA SER A 437 35.58 -25.53 0.49
C SER A 437 34.32 -24.66 0.54
N LEU A 438 34.44 -23.36 0.87
CA LEU A 438 33.31 -22.43 1.02
C LEU A 438 33.15 -21.44 -0.15
N VAL A 439 34.02 -21.50 -1.16
CA VAL A 439 33.95 -20.63 -2.35
C VAL A 439 32.61 -20.80 -3.07
N TRP A 440 32.09 -22.03 -3.14
CA TRP A 440 30.77 -22.29 -3.72
C TRP A 440 29.65 -21.63 -2.92
N LEU A 441 29.76 -21.61 -1.58
CA LEU A 441 28.70 -21.06 -0.72
C LEU A 441 28.59 -19.54 -0.89
N ARG A 442 29.72 -18.87 -1.11
CA ARG A 442 29.70 -17.47 -1.57
C ARG A 442 29.01 -17.36 -2.93
N GLN A 443 29.42 -18.13 -3.93
CA GLN A 443 28.84 -18.05 -5.29
C GLN A 443 27.32 -18.29 -5.32
N ASP A 444 26.84 -19.38 -4.71
CA ASP A 444 25.42 -19.73 -4.64
C ASP A 444 24.60 -18.62 -3.92
N LEU A 445 25.16 -17.97 -2.89
CA LEU A 445 24.51 -16.87 -2.17
C LEU A 445 24.62 -15.49 -2.86
N ASP A 446 25.71 -15.23 -3.59
CA ASP A 446 25.88 -14.04 -4.44
C ASP A 446 24.81 -14.04 -5.54
N GLU A 447 24.64 -15.17 -6.25
CA GLU A 447 23.60 -15.34 -7.27
C GLU A 447 22.18 -15.20 -6.66
N PHE A 448 21.96 -15.67 -5.43
CA PHE A 448 20.70 -15.46 -4.72
C PHE A 448 20.43 -13.98 -4.40
N ILE A 449 21.43 -13.22 -3.93
CA ILE A 449 21.28 -11.80 -3.63
C ILE A 449 21.16 -10.95 -4.90
N ASP A 450 21.78 -11.32 -6.03
CA ASP A 450 21.61 -10.59 -7.29
C ASP A 450 20.18 -10.74 -7.88
N GLU A 451 19.56 -11.93 -7.79
CA GLU A 451 18.17 -12.16 -8.26
C GLU A 451 17.11 -11.70 -7.24
N TYR A 452 17.30 -11.96 -5.94
CA TYR A 452 16.28 -11.75 -4.90
C TYR A 452 16.58 -10.62 -3.90
N GLY A 453 17.76 -9.98 -3.97
CA GLY A 453 18.20 -8.98 -2.98
C GLY A 453 17.40 -7.68 -2.95
N HIS A 454 16.57 -7.40 -3.96
CA HIS A 454 15.67 -6.23 -4.02
C HIS A 454 14.49 -6.31 -3.03
N ARG A 455 14.32 -7.44 -2.35
CA ARG A 455 13.21 -7.73 -1.43
C ARG A 455 13.47 -7.28 0.01
N ALA A 456 12.41 -7.20 0.80
CA ALA A 456 12.43 -6.83 2.21
C ALA A 456 11.17 -7.33 2.94
N ALA A 457 11.17 -7.23 4.27
CA ALA A 457 9.92 -7.07 5.01
C ALA A 457 9.33 -5.68 4.75
N GLY A 458 8.00 -5.54 4.79
CA GLY A 458 7.34 -4.26 4.50
C GLY A 458 7.59 -3.70 3.10
N GLU A 459 8.04 -4.52 2.13
CA GLU A 459 8.71 -4.15 0.86
C GLU A 459 8.07 -3.03 -0.01
N LEU A 460 6.81 -2.64 0.19
CA LEU A 460 6.21 -1.47 -0.48
C LEU A 460 6.55 -0.11 0.15
N GLU A 461 7.02 -0.10 1.39
CA GLU A 461 7.64 1.09 1.97
C GLU A 461 9.06 1.24 1.41
N ILE A 462 9.36 2.39 0.82
CA ILE A 462 10.63 2.69 0.15
C ILE A 462 11.77 2.82 1.17
N ALA A 463 11.48 3.22 2.42
CA ALA A 463 12.48 3.33 3.48
C ALA A 463 13.08 1.99 3.92
N GLU A 464 12.27 0.91 3.97
CA GLU A 464 12.69 -0.38 4.54
C GLU A 464 13.93 -0.95 3.82
N PRO A 465 14.96 -1.41 4.57
CA PRO A 465 16.20 -1.92 4.00
C PRO A 465 15.98 -3.19 3.18
N ARG A 466 16.70 -3.31 2.07
CA ARG A 466 16.60 -4.48 1.17
C ARG A 466 17.66 -5.52 1.49
N TRP A 467 17.42 -6.79 1.16
CA TRP A 467 18.37 -7.88 1.43
C TRP A 467 19.75 -7.68 0.74
N ALA A 468 19.81 -6.97 -0.39
CA ALA A 468 21.08 -6.56 -1.03
C ALA A 468 21.85 -5.45 -0.28
N GLU A 469 21.23 -4.84 0.74
CA GLU A 469 21.80 -3.75 1.54
C GLU A 469 22.07 -4.19 2.98
N GLN A 470 21.29 -5.16 3.47
CA GLN A 470 21.43 -5.84 4.76
C GLN A 470 21.21 -7.36 4.57
N PRO A 471 22.21 -8.10 4.04
CA PRO A 471 22.09 -9.54 3.77
C PRO A 471 21.83 -10.38 5.02
N GLU A 472 22.24 -9.90 6.20
CA GLU A 472 21.89 -10.49 7.50
C GLU A 472 20.39 -10.76 7.63
N LEU A 473 19.54 -9.92 7.02
CA LEU A 473 18.08 -10.04 7.08
C LEU A 473 17.48 -11.30 6.43
N ILE A 474 18.26 -12.00 5.60
CA ILE A 474 17.88 -13.29 5.00
C ILE A 474 18.85 -14.41 5.40
N LEU A 475 20.08 -14.07 5.80
CA LEU A 475 21.08 -15.03 6.28
C LEU A 475 20.75 -15.63 7.64
N ASP A 476 20.01 -14.93 8.51
CA ASP A 476 19.47 -15.52 9.75
C ASP A 476 18.68 -16.80 9.46
N THR A 477 17.85 -16.79 8.42
CA THR A 477 17.02 -17.95 8.08
C THR A 477 17.74 -18.99 7.24
N PHE A 478 18.65 -18.57 6.34
CA PHE A 478 19.59 -19.49 5.71
C PHE A 478 20.37 -20.29 6.76
N ARG A 479 20.88 -19.61 7.78
CA ARG A 479 21.59 -20.21 8.91
C ARG A 479 20.71 -21.25 9.62
N GLU A 480 19.47 -20.92 9.91
CA GLU A 480 18.56 -21.84 10.59
C GLU A 480 18.19 -23.06 9.72
N TYR A 481 17.93 -22.88 8.41
CA TYR A 481 17.73 -24.01 7.48
C TYR A 481 18.95 -24.95 7.39
N VAL A 482 20.17 -24.44 7.60
CA VAL A 482 21.41 -25.24 7.62
C VAL A 482 21.58 -26.00 8.94
N LEU A 483 21.20 -25.38 10.06
CA LEU A 483 21.37 -25.95 11.40
C LEU A 483 20.26 -26.94 11.77
N ASN A 484 19.04 -26.69 11.32
CA ASN A 484 17.83 -27.48 11.58
C ASN A 484 17.10 -27.82 10.25
N PRO A 485 17.67 -28.70 9.40
CA PRO A 485 17.10 -29.05 8.10
C PRO A 485 15.76 -29.81 8.23
N GLU A 486 14.77 -29.42 7.42
CA GLU A 486 13.45 -30.06 7.35
C GLU A 486 13.51 -31.55 6.95
N GLN A 487 12.44 -32.28 7.26
CA GLN A 487 12.20 -33.62 6.69
C GLN A 487 11.75 -33.54 5.22
N GLY A 488 12.68 -33.84 4.32
CA GLY A 488 12.44 -33.96 2.87
C GLY A 488 12.92 -32.74 2.08
N THR A 489 13.22 -32.94 0.80
CA THR A 489 13.88 -31.95 -0.06
C THR A 489 12.93 -30.89 -0.63
N ALA A 490 13.49 -29.78 -1.11
CA ALA A 490 12.72 -28.72 -1.78
C ALA A 490 11.91 -29.27 -2.97
N ASP A 491 12.50 -30.17 -3.75
CA ASP A 491 11.88 -30.78 -4.92
C ASP A 491 10.83 -31.85 -4.55
N GLU A 492 11.01 -32.58 -3.44
CA GLU A 492 9.97 -33.44 -2.86
C GLU A 492 8.76 -32.64 -2.39
N THR A 493 8.95 -31.44 -1.83
CA THR A 493 7.85 -30.55 -1.46
C THR A 493 7.09 -30.03 -2.69
N VAL A 494 7.80 -29.68 -3.77
CA VAL A 494 7.16 -29.33 -5.06
C VAL A 494 6.39 -30.53 -5.66
N ALA A 495 6.93 -31.74 -5.55
CA ALA A 495 6.25 -32.97 -5.98
C ALA A 495 4.99 -33.26 -5.15
N ARG A 496 5.07 -33.14 -3.82
CA ARG A 496 3.96 -33.25 -2.85
C ARG A 496 2.83 -32.27 -3.18
N GLN A 497 3.14 -30.98 -3.33
CA GLN A 497 2.15 -29.95 -3.71
C GLN A 497 1.53 -30.23 -5.10
N ARG A 498 2.32 -30.70 -6.07
CA ARG A 498 1.81 -31.11 -7.38
C ARG A 498 0.83 -32.27 -7.29
N GLN A 499 1.08 -33.25 -6.43
CA GLN A 499 0.23 -34.42 -6.27
C GLN A 499 -1.10 -34.05 -5.60
N VAL A 500 -1.07 -33.31 -4.48
CA VAL A 500 -2.27 -32.79 -3.80
C VAL A 500 -3.17 -31.99 -4.76
N ARG A 501 -2.59 -31.20 -5.66
CA ARG A 501 -3.33 -30.45 -6.68
C ARG A 501 -4.01 -31.34 -7.73
N ILE A 502 -3.42 -32.47 -8.09
CA ILE A 502 -3.99 -33.45 -9.03
C ILE A 502 -5.14 -34.20 -8.35
N ASP A 503 -4.91 -34.68 -7.13
CA ASP A 503 -5.88 -35.46 -6.36
C ASP A 503 -7.12 -34.61 -6.02
N ALA A 504 -6.94 -33.33 -5.66
CA ALA A 504 -8.05 -32.42 -5.43
C ALA A 504 -8.85 -32.09 -6.71
N GLU A 505 -8.20 -31.98 -7.89
CA GLU A 505 -8.92 -31.81 -9.16
C GLU A 505 -9.75 -33.05 -9.52
N GLN A 506 -9.20 -34.25 -9.28
CA GLN A 506 -9.90 -35.51 -9.48
C GLN A 506 -11.03 -35.72 -8.46
N GLN A 507 -10.84 -35.32 -7.20
CA GLN A 507 -11.88 -35.35 -6.17
C GLN A 507 -13.04 -34.41 -6.51
N ILE A 508 -12.77 -33.16 -6.91
CA ILE A 508 -13.80 -32.22 -7.38
C ILE A 508 -14.60 -32.83 -8.52
N LYS A 509 -13.93 -33.44 -9.50
CA LYS A 509 -14.58 -34.07 -10.65
C LYS A 509 -15.50 -35.22 -10.22
N ASP A 510 -15.04 -36.11 -9.36
CA ASP A 510 -15.78 -37.31 -8.96
C ASP A 510 -16.93 -36.98 -7.99
N ASP A 511 -16.74 -36.04 -7.07
CA ASP A 511 -17.83 -35.50 -6.24
C ASP A 511 -18.86 -34.77 -7.13
N LEU A 512 -18.43 -33.98 -8.11
CA LEU A 512 -19.33 -33.29 -9.05
C LEU A 512 -20.13 -34.28 -9.92
N PHE A 513 -19.50 -35.37 -10.36
CA PHE A 513 -20.14 -36.41 -11.18
C PHE A 513 -21.25 -37.18 -10.45
N ARG A 514 -21.28 -37.17 -9.11
CA ARG A 514 -22.40 -37.71 -8.31
C ARG A 514 -23.68 -36.85 -8.43
N HIS A 515 -23.56 -35.58 -8.80
CA HIS A 515 -24.72 -34.72 -9.08
C HIS A 515 -25.33 -35.08 -10.46
N PRO A 516 -26.67 -35.16 -10.63
CA PRO A 516 -27.34 -35.51 -11.90
C PRO A 516 -27.12 -34.58 -13.12
N LEU A 517 -26.24 -33.58 -13.01
CA LEU A 517 -25.82 -32.69 -14.11
C LEU A 517 -24.28 -32.48 -14.12
N GLY A 518 -23.53 -33.28 -13.34
CA GLY A 518 -22.10 -33.10 -13.11
C GLY A 518 -21.26 -33.16 -14.37
N TYR A 519 -21.56 -34.11 -15.26
CA TYR A 519 -20.91 -34.27 -16.55
C TYR A 519 -21.05 -33.04 -17.47
N LEU A 520 -22.15 -32.27 -17.37
CA LEU A 520 -22.35 -31.01 -18.10
C LEU A 520 -21.67 -29.81 -17.41
N ARG A 521 -21.54 -29.84 -16.07
CA ARG A 521 -20.91 -28.77 -15.28
C ARG A 521 -19.39 -28.86 -15.26
N TRP A 522 -18.83 -30.06 -15.36
CA TRP A 522 -17.38 -30.29 -15.28
C TRP A 522 -16.55 -29.50 -16.31
N PRO A 523 -16.94 -29.39 -17.60
CA PRO A 523 -16.22 -28.53 -18.55
C PRO A 523 -16.13 -27.07 -18.10
N LEU A 524 -17.20 -26.54 -17.50
CA LEU A 524 -17.24 -25.18 -16.96
C LEU A 524 -16.41 -25.04 -15.67
N PHE A 525 -16.51 -26.01 -14.76
CA PHE A 525 -15.70 -26.05 -13.54
C PHE A 525 -14.20 -26.11 -13.88
N ARG A 526 -13.82 -27.02 -14.77
CA ARG A 526 -12.43 -27.20 -15.21
C ARG A 526 -11.89 -25.97 -15.94
N ALA A 527 -12.74 -25.26 -16.72
CA ALA A 527 -12.37 -23.97 -17.30
C ALA A 527 -12.07 -22.92 -16.21
N GLN A 528 -12.88 -22.83 -15.15
CA GLN A 528 -12.62 -21.95 -14.00
C GLN A 528 -11.31 -22.31 -13.28
N ILE A 529 -11.02 -23.61 -13.08
CA ILE A 529 -9.75 -24.09 -12.51
C ILE A 529 -8.57 -23.65 -13.38
N HIS A 530 -8.64 -23.84 -14.70
CA HIS A 530 -7.60 -23.41 -15.62
C HIS A 530 -7.45 -21.88 -15.66
N GLN A 531 -8.53 -21.11 -15.54
CA GLN A 531 -8.46 -19.65 -15.47
C GLN A 531 -7.77 -19.18 -14.19
N ALA A 532 -8.15 -19.72 -13.02
CA ALA A 532 -7.54 -19.36 -11.74
C ALA A 532 -6.05 -19.71 -11.71
N ARG A 533 -5.67 -20.94 -12.10
CA ARG A 533 -4.25 -21.34 -12.19
C ARG A 533 -3.44 -20.49 -13.18
N ARG A 534 -4.05 -20.02 -14.29
CA ARG A 534 -3.40 -19.10 -15.26
C ARG A 534 -3.22 -17.67 -14.72
N LEU A 535 -4.06 -17.25 -13.77
CA LEU A 535 -3.97 -15.94 -13.14
C LEU A 535 -3.05 -15.97 -11.91
N GLN A 536 -2.89 -17.11 -11.25
CA GLN A 536 -2.14 -17.26 -9.99
C GLN A 536 -0.73 -16.62 -9.99
N PRO A 537 0.12 -16.77 -11.04
CA PRO A 537 1.43 -16.10 -11.07
C PRO A 537 1.35 -14.56 -11.02
N LEU A 538 0.23 -13.97 -11.45
CA LEU A 538 0.01 -12.53 -11.42
C LEU A 538 -0.36 -12.01 -10.01
N ARG A 539 -0.55 -12.90 -9.02
CA ARG A 539 -0.73 -12.52 -7.60
C ARG A 539 0.51 -11.83 -7.04
N GLU A 540 1.71 -12.22 -7.49
CA GLU A 540 2.97 -11.75 -6.88
C GLU A 540 4.02 -11.29 -7.90
N ASN A 541 4.11 -11.90 -9.08
CA ASN A 541 5.14 -11.51 -10.06
C ASN A 541 5.10 -10.01 -10.47
N PRO A 542 3.93 -9.33 -10.58
CA PRO A 542 3.89 -7.89 -10.86
C PRO A 542 4.34 -7.03 -9.68
N LYS A 543 4.20 -7.51 -8.43
CA LYS A 543 4.78 -6.85 -7.24
C LYS A 543 6.30 -7.05 -7.24
N PHE A 544 6.76 -8.26 -7.50
CA PHE A 544 8.18 -8.60 -7.62
C PHE A 544 8.89 -7.68 -8.63
N THR A 545 8.38 -7.54 -9.85
CA THR A 545 9.01 -6.70 -10.88
C THR A 545 8.85 -5.19 -10.66
N LEU A 546 7.82 -4.75 -9.93
CA LEU A 546 7.77 -3.38 -9.41
C LEU A 546 8.90 -3.12 -8.39
N LEU A 547 9.26 -4.12 -7.57
CA LEU A 547 10.33 -4.03 -6.58
C LEU A 547 11.73 -4.13 -7.22
N GLU A 548 11.92 -4.97 -8.24
CA GLU A 548 13.13 -4.98 -9.07
C GLU A 548 13.44 -3.59 -9.66
N LEU A 549 12.41 -2.87 -10.13
CA LEU A 549 12.53 -1.49 -10.62
C LEU A 549 12.78 -0.50 -9.47
N SER A 550 12.07 -0.65 -8.35
CA SER A 550 12.22 0.19 -7.15
C SER A 550 13.64 0.14 -6.56
N GLN A 551 14.32 -1.02 -6.62
CA GLN A 551 15.72 -1.15 -6.21
C GLN A 551 16.63 -0.19 -6.96
N GLN A 552 16.47 -0.05 -8.28
CA GLN A 552 17.31 0.83 -9.08
C GLN A 552 17.01 2.31 -8.81
N GLN A 553 15.73 2.64 -8.57
CA GLN A 553 15.34 3.97 -8.08
C GLN A 553 15.96 4.28 -6.71
N ARG A 554 16.06 3.29 -5.80
CA ARG A 554 16.69 3.43 -4.48
C ARG A 554 18.19 3.73 -4.57
N THR A 555 18.89 3.23 -5.59
CA THR A 555 20.27 3.68 -5.92
C THR A 555 20.30 5.18 -6.24
N LEU A 556 19.43 5.65 -7.15
CA LEU A 556 19.35 7.08 -7.51
C LEU A 556 18.94 7.95 -6.30
N TRP A 557 18.04 7.48 -5.43
CA TRP A 557 17.71 8.15 -4.18
C TRP A 557 18.93 8.29 -3.26
N LYS A 558 19.67 7.20 -3.00
CA LYS A 558 20.88 7.22 -2.18
C LYS A 558 21.97 8.15 -2.71
N THR A 559 22.14 8.24 -4.04
CA THR A 559 23.07 9.21 -4.64
C THR A 559 22.66 10.67 -4.38
N LEU A 560 21.36 10.99 -4.42
CA LEU A 560 20.87 12.31 -4.02
C LEU A 560 21.06 12.56 -2.51
N THR A 561 20.78 11.55 -1.66
CA THR A 561 21.00 11.63 -0.21
C THR A 561 22.42 12.06 0.12
N ALA A 562 23.42 11.31 -0.37
CA ALA A 562 24.83 11.56 -0.06
C ALA A 562 25.25 12.98 -0.45
N ARG A 563 24.97 13.39 -1.70
CA ARG A 563 25.25 14.74 -2.21
C ARG A 563 24.57 15.83 -1.38
N TRP A 564 23.36 15.59 -0.89
CA TRP A 564 22.61 16.56 -0.08
C TRP A 564 23.04 16.58 1.39
N ILE A 565 23.66 15.52 1.91
CA ILE A 565 24.38 15.54 3.20
C ILE A 565 25.69 16.33 3.03
N ASP A 566 26.49 16.04 2.00
CA ASP A 566 27.74 16.76 1.70
C ASP A 566 27.51 18.27 1.49
N ALA A 567 26.41 18.65 0.83
CA ALA A 567 25.99 20.04 0.65
C ALA A 567 25.33 20.69 1.88
N GLY A 568 25.22 19.97 3.01
CA GLY A 568 24.57 20.48 4.23
C GLY A 568 23.08 20.80 4.06
N LEU A 569 22.39 20.13 3.13
CA LEU A 569 20.94 20.25 2.89
C LEU A 569 20.17 19.26 3.75
N LEU A 570 20.61 18.00 3.81
CA LEU A 570 20.14 16.96 4.73
C LEU A 570 21.13 16.78 5.90
N SER A 571 20.86 15.84 6.80
CA SER A 571 21.69 15.57 7.99
C SER A 571 21.82 14.08 8.32
N GLN A 572 20.92 13.21 7.82
CA GLN A 572 20.92 11.76 8.03
C GLN A 572 20.51 11.03 6.75
N ASP A 573 20.98 9.79 6.56
CA ASP A 573 20.70 9.02 5.33
C ASP A 573 19.21 8.75 5.09
N ASP A 574 18.42 8.67 6.16
CA ASP A 574 16.99 8.40 6.12
C ASP A 574 16.13 9.67 6.06
N ASP A 575 16.72 10.87 6.17
CA ASP A 575 16.01 12.16 6.02
C ASP A 575 15.25 12.23 4.68
N ILE A 576 15.78 11.60 3.65
CA ILE A 576 15.22 11.59 2.29
C ILE A 576 13.80 11.00 2.24
N TYR A 577 13.48 10.01 3.09
CA TYR A 577 12.15 9.39 3.11
C TYR A 577 11.10 10.30 3.74
N TYR A 578 11.51 11.25 4.58
CA TYR A 578 10.63 12.24 5.20
C TYR A 578 10.28 13.42 4.27
N LEU A 579 10.78 13.43 3.03
CA LEU A 579 10.41 14.41 1.98
C LEU A 579 9.32 13.85 1.07
N LEU A 580 8.45 14.73 0.58
CA LEU A 580 7.54 14.40 -0.53
C LEU A 580 8.28 14.54 -1.87
N PHE A 581 7.91 13.75 -2.88
CA PHE A 581 8.54 13.76 -4.20
C PHE A 581 8.63 15.19 -4.82
N GLU A 582 7.64 16.06 -4.61
CA GLU A 582 7.65 17.44 -5.12
C GLU A 582 8.59 18.37 -4.32
N GLU A 583 8.89 18.04 -3.07
CA GLU A 583 9.85 18.74 -2.21
C GLU A 583 11.29 18.34 -2.57
N MET A 584 11.53 17.06 -2.85
CA MET A 584 12.78 16.57 -3.45
C MET A 584 13.04 17.21 -4.82
N ALA A 585 11.99 17.30 -5.65
CA ALA A 585 12.06 18.03 -6.91
C ALA A 585 12.38 19.52 -6.71
N THR A 586 12.07 20.09 -5.54
CA THR A 586 12.38 21.48 -5.19
C THR A 586 13.82 21.63 -4.69
N LEU A 587 14.34 20.68 -3.90
CA LEU A 587 15.77 20.58 -3.54
C LEU A 587 16.66 20.42 -4.78
N ALA A 588 16.41 19.42 -5.64
CA ALA A 588 17.16 19.21 -6.87
C ALA A 588 17.18 20.44 -7.81
N ARG A 589 16.15 21.30 -7.75
CA ARG A 589 16.12 22.57 -8.50
C ARG A 589 16.87 23.72 -7.81
N ARG A 590 17.08 23.66 -6.49
CA ARG A 590 17.60 24.75 -5.64
C ARG A 590 18.53 24.25 -4.52
N SER A 591 19.45 23.33 -4.83
CA SER A 591 20.42 22.81 -3.87
C SER A 591 21.40 23.89 -3.37
N GLU A 592 21.55 24.98 -4.12
CA GLU A 592 22.34 26.17 -3.74
C GLU A 592 21.58 27.17 -2.84
N ASP A 593 20.29 26.95 -2.53
CA ASP A 593 19.45 27.88 -1.74
C ASP A 593 19.41 27.43 -0.27
N PRO A 594 20.21 28.02 0.65
CA PRO A 594 20.30 27.55 2.04
C PRO A 594 18.99 27.69 2.81
N VAL A 595 18.10 28.61 2.40
CA VAL A 595 16.77 28.77 2.98
C VAL A 595 15.85 27.60 2.61
N VAL A 596 16.05 26.98 1.43
CA VAL A 596 15.36 25.75 1.06
C VAL A 596 15.90 24.56 1.88
N GLY A 597 17.22 24.42 2.03
CA GLY A 597 17.81 23.38 2.89
C GLY A 597 17.33 23.45 4.34
N ALA A 598 17.41 24.64 4.94
CA ALA A 598 16.85 24.98 6.25
C ALA A 598 15.37 24.57 6.41
N ARG A 599 14.53 24.93 5.42
CA ARG A 599 13.11 24.57 5.41
C ARG A 599 12.87 23.07 5.35
N MET A 600 13.61 22.36 4.50
CA MET A 600 13.46 20.92 4.36
C MET A 600 13.88 20.17 5.63
N ARG A 601 15.01 20.53 6.28
CA ARG A 601 15.39 19.95 7.59
C ARG A 601 14.33 20.18 8.67
N SER A 602 13.68 21.35 8.67
CA SER A 602 12.57 21.61 9.60
C SER A 602 11.37 20.72 9.32
N ARG A 603 10.94 20.57 8.05
CA ARG A 603 9.88 19.63 7.68
C ARG A 603 10.22 18.19 8.04
N ILE A 604 11.46 17.76 7.80
CA ILE A 604 11.96 16.43 8.14
C ILE A 604 11.88 16.20 9.65
N ARG A 605 12.45 17.09 10.49
CA ARG A 605 12.38 17.02 11.95
C ARG A 605 10.92 16.87 12.45
N ARG A 606 10.04 17.75 11.98
CA ARG A 606 8.61 17.78 12.35
C ARG A 606 7.85 16.53 11.89
N ARG A 607 8.21 15.93 10.75
CA ARG A 607 7.61 14.68 10.27
C ARG A 607 8.18 13.43 10.94
N ARG A 608 9.48 13.43 11.27
CA ARG A 608 10.15 12.38 12.05
C ARG A 608 9.51 12.25 13.44
N ALA A 609 9.20 13.38 14.10
CA ALA A 609 8.41 13.41 15.32
C ALA A 609 6.99 12.82 15.12
N GLN A 610 6.26 13.27 14.10
CA GLN A 610 4.91 12.76 13.79
C GLN A 610 4.89 11.24 13.51
N PHE A 611 5.91 10.74 12.82
CA PHE A 611 6.07 9.35 12.44
C PHE A 611 6.44 8.46 13.64
N ALA A 612 7.25 8.98 14.56
CA ALA A 612 7.57 8.32 15.83
C ALA A 612 6.34 8.23 16.76
N GLU A 613 5.47 9.25 16.78
CA GLU A 613 4.17 9.23 17.47
C GLU A 613 3.25 8.15 16.87
N TRP A 614 3.06 8.14 15.55
CA TRP A 614 2.21 7.16 14.88
C TRP A 614 2.68 5.71 15.05
N ARG A 615 4.00 5.47 15.09
CA ARG A 615 4.56 4.13 15.35
C ARG A 615 4.24 3.57 16.74
N GLN A 616 3.92 4.41 17.72
CA GLN A 616 3.55 3.99 19.09
C GLN A 616 2.08 3.55 19.21
N THR A 617 1.22 3.88 18.26
CA THR A 617 -0.23 3.63 18.35
C THR A 617 -0.67 2.56 17.35
N PRO A 618 -1.26 1.43 17.78
CA PRO A 618 -1.72 0.40 16.86
C PRO A 618 -2.85 0.93 15.97
N ALA A 619 -2.60 0.98 14.65
CA ALA A 619 -3.58 1.40 13.64
C ALA A 619 -4.99 0.80 13.88
N PRO A 620 -6.02 1.62 14.13
CA PRO A 620 -7.40 1.14 14.27
C PRO A 620 -7.87 0.43 12.98
N PRO A 621 -8.54 -0.73 13.07
CA PRO A 621 -8.89 -1.53 11.89
C PRO A 621 -10.00 -0.91 11.03
N LEU A 622 -10.93 -0.14 11.62
CA LEU A 622 -12.06 0.50 10.93
C LEU A 622 -12.22 1.99 11.29
N ARG A 623 -12.55 2.80 10.27
CA ARG A 623 -12.91 4.23 10.42
C ARG A 623 -14.17 4.63 9.64
N ASP A 624 -14.85 5.64 10.15
CA ASP A 624 -16.07 6.24 9.60
C ASP A 624 -15.77 7.20 8.41
N PRO A 625 -16.78 7.78 7.73
CA PRO A 625 -16.58 8.74 6.65
C PRO A 625 -15.66 9.93 6.96
N ARG A 626 -15.52 10.33 8.23
CA ARG A 626 -14.70 11.46 8.68
C ARG A 626 -13.28 11.04 9.05
N GLY A 627 -13.04 9.75 9.29
CA GLY A 627 -11.78 9.22 9.81
C GLY A 627 -11.83 8.84 11.29
N GLU A 628 -12.98 8.99 11.94
CA GLU A 628 -13.16 8.64 13.34
C GLU A 628 -13.16 7.13 13.53
N VAL A 629 -12.62 6.66 14.65
CA VAL A 629 -12.50 5.22 14.94
C VAL A 629 -13.88 4.61 15.18
N ILE A 630 -14.22 3.57 14.42
CA ILE A 630 -15.42 2.77 14.69
C ILE A 630 -15.06 1.74 15.76
N GLY A 631 -15.24 2.11 17.02
CA GLY A 631 -15.09 1.17 18.14
C GLY A 631 -16.12 0.04 18.03
N LEU A 632 -15.65 -1.21 17.98
CA LEU A 632 -16.53 -2.36 18.18
C LEU A 632 -17.09 -2.29 19.60
N ARG A 633 -18.39 -2.00 19.72
CA ARG A 633 -19.14 -2.40 20.91
C ARG A 633 -19.03 -3.91 21.04
N SER A 634 -18.70 -4.38 22.24
CA SER A 634 -18.61 -5.81 22.57
C SER A 634 -19.87 -6.54 22.08
N VAL A 635 -19.70 -7.44 21.11
CA VAL A 635 -20.72 -8.42 20.77
C VAL A 635 -20.74 -9.41 21.93
N SER A 636 -21.77 -9.34 22.78
CA SER A 636 -21.95 -10.31 23.84
C SER A 636 -22.20 -11.70 23.22
N VAL A 637 -21.62 -12.74 23.83
CA VAL A 637 -21.42 -14.05 23.18
C VAL A 637 -22.68 -14.94 23.30
N ASP A 638 -23.85 -14.31 23.30
CA ASP A 638 -25.15 -14.95 23.56
C ASP A 638 -25.88 -15.39 22.27
N ALA A 639 -25.35 -15.02 21.11
CA ALA A 639 -26.04 -15.14 19.82
C ALA A 639 -25.65 -16.38 18.98
N VAL A 640 -24.75 -17.25 19.47
CA VAL A 640 -24.32 -18.47 18.76
C VAL A 640 -24.13 -19.66 19.73
N VAL A 641 -25.24 -20.12 20.31
CA VAL A 641 -25.35 -21.47 20.89
C VAL A 641 -26.51 -22.19 20.18
N HIS A 642 -26.39 -23.51 20.01
CA HIS A 642 -27.36 -24.31 19.25
C HIS A 642 -28.73 -24.40 19.95
N GLU A 643 -29.79 -24.62 19.15
CA GLU A 643 -31.06 -25.14 19.65
C GLU A 643 -30.84 -26.55 20.25
N GLY A 644 -30.70 -26.59 21.57
CA GLY A 644 -30.56 -27.81 22.37
C GLY A 644 -30.94 -27.50 23.81
N GLU A 645 -31.83 -28.32 24.39
CA GLU A 645 -32.43 -28.04 25.70
C GLU A 645 -31.40 -28.14 26.82
N ALA A 646 -31.10 -27.01 27.47
CA ALA A 646 -30.29 -26.93 28.68
C ALA A 646 -30.96 -25.98 29.68
N THR A 647 -31.14 -26.45 30.92
CA THR A 647 -31.80 -25.71 32.00
C THR A 647 -30.94 -24.55 32.52
N GLU A 648 -31.60 -23.48 32.95
CA GLU A 648 -30.95 -22.34 33.59
C GLU A 648 -30.14 -22.76 34.82
N SER A 649 -28.86 -22.35 34.87
CA SER A 649 -28.09 -22.23 36.10
C SER A 649 -27.12 -21.06 35.98
N ASN A 650 -27.52 -19.92 36.55
CA ASN A 650 -26.58 -18.85 36.87
C ASN A 650 -25.76 -19.28 38.08
N ASP A 651 -24.45 -19.40 37.94
CA ASP A 651 -23.52 -19.13 39.04
C ASP A 651 -22.21 -18.61 38.47
N ALA A 652 -21.67 -17.55 39.07
CA ALA A 652 -20.42 -16.95 38.65
C ALA A 652 -19.26 -17.59 39.41
N ALA A 653 -18.38 -18.29 38.69
CA ALA A 653 -17.15 -18.84 39.21
C ALA A 653 -15.96 -18.40 38.34
N GLU A 654 -14.87 -18.01 38.98
CA GLU A 654 -13.59 -17.78 38.30
C GLU A 654 -13.05 -19.13 37.81
N SER A 655 -13.21 -19.39 36.51
CA SER A 655 -12.73 -20.63 35.88
C SER A 655 -11.23 -20.55 35.60
N ASP A 656 -10.43 -21.24 36.41
CA ASP A 656 -9.01 -21.52 36.14
C ASP A 656 -8.91 -22.56 35.00
N GLY A 657 -9.15 -22.09 33.78
CA GLY A 657 -9.33 -22.94 32.60
C GLY A 657 -8.73 -22.32 31.32
N PRO A 658 -8.45 -23.15 30.29
CA PRO A 658 -7.68 -22.72 29.12
C PRO A 658 -8.36 -21.57 28.36
N SER A 659 -7.65 -20.45 28.21
CA SER A 659 -8.20 -19.28 27.52
C SER A 659 -8.24 -19.52 26.01
N ALA A 660 -9.44 -19.69 25.46
CA ALA A 660 -9.65 -19.99 24.05
C ALA A 660 -9.93 -18.72 23.23
N LEU A 661 -9.00 -18.39 22.34
CA LEU A 661 -9.13 -17.33 21.34
C LEU A 661 -9.62 -17.92 20.01
N ARG A 662 -10.46 -17.17 19.30
CA ARG A 662 -10.99 -17.56 17.98
C ARG A 662 -10.49 -16.63 16.88
N GLY A 663 -10.26 -17.21 15.72
CA GLY A 663 -9.97 -16.50 14.47
C GLY A 663 -10.51 -17.27 13.27
N ILE A 664 -9.83 -17.16 12.15
CA ILE A 664 -10.16 -17.78 10.87
C ILE A 664 -9.21 -18.95 10.63
N ALA A 665 -9.77 -20.15 10.43
CA ALA A 665 -9.03 -21.33 9.99
C ALA A 665 -8.32 -21.06 8.65
N ALA A 666 -6.99 -21.04 8.66
CA ALA A 666 -6.18 -20.72 7.48
C ALA A 666 -5.49 -21.95 6.90
N SER A 667 -4.86 -22.76 7.74
CA SER A 667 -4.14 -23.97 7.33
C SER A 667 -4.43 -25.09 8.32
N ALA A 668 -4.98 -26.20 7.83
CA ALA A 668 -5.54 -27.25 8.66
C ALA A 668 -4.47 -28.09 9.36
N GLY A 669 -4.85 -28.68 10.49
CA GLY A 669 -3.96 -29.41 11.40
C GLY A 669 -4.01 -28.84 12.82
N VAL A 670 -3.37 -29.54 13.75
CA VAL A 670 -3.25 -29.13 15.16
C VAL A 670 -1.79 -29.26 15.57
N ALA A 671 -1.27 -28.27 16.29
CA ALA A 671 0.04 -28.34 16.93
C ALA A 671 0.04 -27.66 18.30
N GLU A 672 1.03 -28.03 19.11
CA GLU A 672 1.30 -27.49 20.44
C GLU A 672 2.74 -27.02 20.52
N GLY A 673 2.98 -25.94 21.27
CA GLY A 673 4.31 -25.36 21.41
C GLY A 673 4.31 -24.08 22.23
N VAL A 674 5.51 -23.62 22.60
CA VAL A 674 5.72 -22.36 23.32
C VAL A 674 5.52 -21.19 22.35
N ALA A 675 4.77 -20.17 22.76
CA ALA A 675 4.53 -18.96 21.98
C ALA A 675 5.81 -18.14 21.80
N HIS A 676 6.03 -17.67 20.58
CA HIS A 676 7.00 -16.62 20.25
C HIS A 676 6.26 -15.43 19.64
N VAL A 677 6.05 -14.39 20.45
CA VAL A 677 5.34 -13.18 20.04
C VAL A 677 6.33 -12.21 19.37
N ALA A 678 6.07 -11.86 18.11
CA ALA A 678 6.94 -11.01 17.30
C ALA A 678 6.16 -9.87 16.63
N ASP A 679 6.63 -8.64 16.81
CA ASP A 679 6.09 -7.44 16.14
C ASP A 679 6.64 -7.24 14.72
N SER A 680 7.80 -7.86 14.46
CA SER A 680 8.65 -7.65 13.29
C SER A 680 9.37 -8.96 12.93
N PRO A 681 9.73 -9.18 11.65
CA PRO A 681 10.46 -10.38 11.24
C PRO A 681 11.93 -10.37 11.66
N ALA A 682 12.42 -9.32 12.32
CA ALA A 682 13.69 -9.35 13.04
C ALA A 682 13.54 -10.18 14.32
N VAL A 683 12.66 -9.74 15.23
CA VAL A 683 12.28 -10.50 16.44
C VAL A 683 11.74 -11.90 16.08
N GLY A 684 11.01 -12.01 14.97
CA GLY A 684 10.47 -13.29 14.48
C GLY A 684 11.52 -14.38 14.20
N ARG A 685 12.80 -14.03 13.97
CA ARG A 685 13.89 -15.02 13.75
C ARG A 685 14.44 -15.62 15.04
N GLU A 686 14.16 -15.01 16.19
CA GLU A 686 14.54 -15.55 17.49
C GLU A 686 13.70 -16.80 17.86
N ILE A 687 12.68 -17.13 17.04
CA ILE A 687 11.88 -18.34 17.17
C ILE A 687 12.74 -19.60 17.06
N GLN A 688 12.51 -20.54 17.97
CA GLN A 688 13.14 -21.85 17.96
C GLN A 688 12.24 -22.88 17.28
N SER A 689 12.86 -23.84 16.57
CA SER A 689 12.14 -24.93 15.90
C SER A 689 11.15 -25.62 16.86
N GLY A 690 9.86 -25.61 16.51
CA GLY A 690 8.78 -26.18 17.32
C GLY A 690 8.00 -25.18 18.20
N GLN A 691 8.39 -23.91 18.22
CA GLN A 691 7.58 -22.84 18.84
C GLN A 691 6.41 -22.41 17.94
N ILE A 692 5.46 -21.67 18.49
CA ILE A 692 4.30 -21.15 17.77
C ILE A 692 4.49 -19.65 17.52
N LEU A 693 4.58 -19.26 16.24
CA LEU A 693 4.78 -17.88 15.83
C LEU A 693 3.48 -17.10 16.04
N VAL A 694 3.52 -16.06 16.88
CA VAL A 694 2.39 -15.15 17.11
C VAL A 694 2.78 -13.76 16.62
N ALA A 695 2.18 -13.29 15.52
CA ALA A 695 2.55 -12.03 14.89
C ALA A 695 1.33 -11.14 14.63
N ARG A 696 1.53 -9.82 14.51
CA ARG A 696 0.42 -8.92 14.14
C ARG A 696 -0.09 -9.17 12.72
N PHE A 697 0.83 -9.42 11.79
CA PHE A 697 0.59 -9.76 10.39
C PHE A 697 1.83 -10.51 9.88
N THR A 698 1.76 -11.07 8.68
CA THR A 698 2.95 -11.63 8.00
C THR A 698 2.95 -11.26 6.52
N ASP A 699 4.06 -10.69 6.06
CA ASP A 699 4.32 -10.39 4.64
C ASP A 699 5.41 -11.32 4.07
N PRO A 700 5.79 -11.20 2.79
CA PRO A 700 6.81 -12.08 2.19
C PRO A 700 8.19 -12.11 2.86
N GLY A 701 8.60 -11.06 3.56
CA GLY A 701 9.84 -11.05 4.35
C GLY A 701 9.78 -11.94 5.60
N TRP A 702 8.59 -12.34 6.03
CA TRP A 702 8.40 -13.35 7.09
C TRP A 702 8.45 -14.79 6.55
N THR A 703 8.21 -15.01 5.26
CA THR A 703 8.14 -16.36 4.64
C THR A 703 9.28 -17.30 5.05
N PRO A 704 10.55 -16.85 5.14
CA PRO A 704 11.65 -17.72 5.56
C PRO A 704 11.47 -18.29 6.98
N ILE A 705 10.82 -17.55 7.88
CA ILE A 705 10.61 -17.92 9.30
C ILE A 705 9.59 -19.06 9.45
N PHE A 706 8.66 -19.22 8.49
CA PHE A 706 7.53 -20.14 8.64
C PHE A 706 7.92 -21.60 8.94
N PRO A 707 8.85 -22.25 8.20
CA PRO A 707 9.35 -23.61 8.49
C PRO A 707 9.71 -23.94 9.94
N LEU A 708 10.05 -22.93 10.74
CA LEU A 708 10.48 -23.09 12.14
C LEU A 708 9.29 -23.26 13.09
N ALA A 709 8.14 -22.71 12.69
CA ALA A 709 6.96 -22.61 13.54
C ALA A 709 6.12 -23.89 13.48
N ALA A 710 5.83 -24.47 14.65
CA ALA A 710 4.88 -25.57 14.80
C ALA A 710 3.45 -25.16 14.43
N ALA A 711 3.10 -23.88 14.64
CA ALA A 711 1.89 -23.24 14.13
C ALA A 711 2.10 -21.74 13.96
N VAL A 712 1.23 -21.08 13.18
CA VAL A 712 1.24 -19.61 12.98
C VAL A 712 -0.10 -19.00 13.40
N VAL A 713 -0.03 -17.97 14.23
CA VAL A 713 -1.16 -17.16 14.70
C VAL A 713 -0.97 -15.72 14.26
N THR A 714 -1.97 -15.11 13.60
CA THR A 714 -1.91 -13.68 13.25
C THR A 714 -3.13 -12.86 13.66
N GLU A 715 -2.93 -11.58 14.02
CA GLU A 715 -4.03 -10.64 14.28
C GLU A 715 -4.72 -10.15 13.01
N ILE A 716 -3.97 -10.07 11.90
CA ILE A 716 -4.45 -9.63 10.59
C ILE A 716 -4.19 -10.74 9.58
N GLY A 717 -5.20 -11.12 8.81
CA GLY A 717 -5.09 -12.04 7.70
C GLY A 717 -6.43 -12.65 7.26
N GLY A 718 -6.70 -12.72 5.96
CA GLY A 718 -7.76 -13.59 5.40
C GLY A 718 -7.30 -15.03 5.12
N VAL A 719 -8.22 -15.94 4.76
CA VAL A 719 -7.91 -17.33 4.30
C VAL A 719 -6.98 -17.33 3.06
N LEU A 720 -7.01 -16.24 2.29
CA LEU A 720 -6.21 -15.99 1.09
C LEU A 720 -5.05 -14.99 1.34
N SER A 721 -4.75 -14.68 2.60
CA SER A 721 -3.60 -13.84 2.98
C SER A 721 -2.28 -14.55 2.73
N HIS A 722 -1.20 -13.77 2.63
CA HIS A 722 0.16 -14.28 2.43
C HIS A 722 0.52 -15.38 3.45
N GLY A 723 0.35 -15.10 4.75
CA GLY A 723 0.63 -16.07 5.81
C GLY A 723 -0.24 -17.32 5.75
N ALA A 724 -1.55 -17.17 5.50
CA ALA A 724 -2.47 -18.30 5.36
C ALA A 724 -2.12 -19.22 4.18
N ILE A 725 -1.52 -18.67 3.13
CA ILE A 725 -1.02 -19.42 1.97
C ILE A 725 0.31 -20.09 2.29
N VAL A 726 1.29 -19.35 2.81
CA VAL A 726 2.64 -19.87 3.12
C VAL A 726 2.59 -21.01 4.13
N ALA A 727 1.85 -20.85 5.24
CA ALA A 727 1.68 -21.92 6.22
C ALA A 727 1.15 -23.21 5.55
N ARG A 728 0.20 -23.07 4.63
CA ARG A 728 -0.40 -24.18 3.86
C ARG A 728 0.52 -24.75 2.78
N GLU A 729 1.49 -23.99 2.29
CA GLU A 729 2.48 -24.46 1.31
C GLU A 729 3.57 -25.31 1.97
N PHE A 730 3.97 -24.99 3.20
CA PHE A 730 4.85 -25.84 4.02
C PHE A 730 4.09 -27.03 4.65
N GLY A 731 2.87 -26.80 5.13
CA GLY A 731 2.01 -27.77 5.81
C GLY A 731 1.79 -27.50 7.31
N ILE A 732 2.05 -26.26 7.74
CA ILE A 732 1.99 -25.78 9.12
C ILE A 732 0.53 -25.40 9.47
N PRO A 733 -0.02 -25.80 10.64
CA PRO A 733 -1.29 -25.30 11.15
C PRO A 733 -1.31 -23.77 11.31
N ALA A 734 -2.40 -23.11 10.92
CA ALA A 734 -2.50 -21.66 11.08
C ALA A 734 -3.92 -21.14 11.34
N VAL A 735 -4.01 -20.14 12.23
CA VAL A 735 -5.22 -19.37 12.53
C VAL A 735 -4.90 -17.88 12.37
N VAL A 736 -5.61 -17.20 11.46
CA VAL A 736 -5.40 -15.78 11.16
C VAL A 736 -6.58 -14.95 11.64
N ASN A 737 -6.42 -13.63 11.77
CA ASN A 737 -7.45 -12.75 12.34
C ASN A 737 -7.85 -13.15 13.78
N VAL A 738 -6.89 -13.60 14.60
CA VAL A 738 -7.07 -13.80 16.04
C VAL A 738 -6.95 -12.44 16.73
N GLN A 739 -8.08 -11.87 17.12
CA GLN A 739 -8.16 -10.50 17.65
C GLN A 739 -7.29 -10.34 18.90
N LYS A 740 -6.40 -9.33 18.86
CA LYS A 740 -5.47 -8.97 19.96
C LYS A 740 -4.53 -10.10 20.39
N ALA A 741 -4.19 -11.04 19.50
CA ALA A 741 -3.30 -12.16 19.81
C ALA A 741 -1.97 -11.71 20.45
N THR A 742 -1.36 -10.62 19.98
CA THR A 742 -0.08 -10.10 20.50
C THR A 742 -0.22 -9.29 21.80
N GLU A 743 -1.44 -8.90 22.18
CA GLU A 743 -1.72 -8.30 23.49
C GLU A 743 -2.08 -9.36 24.57
N ILE A 744 -2.75 -10.44 24.16
CA ILE A 744 -3.33 -11.45 25.05
C ILE A 744 -2.37 -12.62 25.31
N ILE A 745 -1.61 -13.04 24.30
CA ILE A 745 -0.57 -14.08 24.39
C ILE A 745 0.76 -13.41 24.71
N ARG A 746 1.60 -14.06 25.53
CA ARG A 746 2.96 -13.64 25.84
C ARG A 746 3.96 -14.65 25.30
N SER A 747 5.16 -14.20 24.91
CA SER A 747 6.25 -15.11 24.59
C SER A 747 6.56 -15.97 25.82
N GLY A 748 6.60 -17.29 25.65
CA GLY A 748 6.71 -18.26 26.74
C GLY A 748 5.41 -19.01 27.08
N ASP A 749 4.22 -18.48 26.75
CA ASP A 749 2.95 -19.17 27.01
C ASP A 749 2.87 -20.49 26.20
N THR A 750 2.41 -21.59 26.80
CA THR A 750 2.18 -22.84 26.05
C THR A 750 0.83 -22.77 25.35
N LEU A 751 0.81 -22.96 24.02
CA LEU A 751 -0.40 -22.90 23.21
C LEU A 751 -0.72 -24.24 22.55
N ARG A 752 -2.01 -24.50 22.34
CA ARG A 752 -2.53 -25.39 21.29
C ARG A 752 -3.16 -24.54 20.18
N VAL A 753 -2.83 -24.80 18.93
CA VAL A 753 -3.42 -24.13 17.76
C VAL A 753 -4.10 -25.17 16.88
N ASP A 754 -5.42 -25.07 16.72
CA ASP A 754 -6.21 -25.82 15.74
C ASP A 754 -6.52 -24.93 14.54
N GLY A 755 -5.66 -25.04 13.52
CA GLY A 755 -5.82 -24.35 12.24
C GLY A 755 -6.93 -24.89 11.35
N SER A 756 -7.60 -25.97 11.77
CA SER A 756 -8.76 -26.58 11.11
C SER A 756 -10.07 -25.95 11.59
N ASN A 757 -10.19 -25.74 12.90
CA ASN A 757 -11.37 -25.14 13.54
C ASN A 757 -11.26 -23.62 13.77
N GLY A 758 -10.05 -23.05 13.66
CA GLY A 758 -9.82 -21.61 13.83
C GLY A 758 -9.68 -21.19 15.29
N GLU A 759 -9.09 -22.05 16.13
CA GLU A 759 -9.04 -21.89 17.58
C GLU A 759 -7.60 -21.93 18.10
N VAL A 760 -7.29 -21.05 19.05
CA VAL A 760 -5.99 -20.96 19.73
C VAL A 760 -6.26 -21.01 21.23
N THR A 761 -5.85 -22.09 21.87
CA THR A 761 -6.07 -22.34 23.30
C THR A 761 -4.76 -22.10 24.06
N ILE A 762 -4.76 -21.19 25.03
CA ILE A 762 -3.64 -21.03 25.97
C ILE A 762 -3.75 -22.17 26.99
N LEU A 763 -2.78 -23.09 26.99
CA LEU A 763 -2.71 -24.24 27.89
C LEU A 763 -2.09 -23.86 29.23
N ASP A 764 -0.91 -23.23 29.20
CA ASP A 764 -0.16 -22.76 30.37
C ASP A 764 0.33 -21.32 30.12
N ARG A 765 0.56 -20.57 31.19
CA ARG A 765 1.14 -19.21 31.16
C ARG A 765 2.61 -19.21 31.60
N ALA A 766 3.39 -18.27 31.05
CA ALA A 766 4.77 -17.97 31.44
C ALA A 766 4.86 -17.19 32.77
#